data_AF-Q2C6A2-F1
#
_entry.id   AF-Q2C6A2-F1
#
_cell.length_a   1.000
_cell.length_b   1.000
_cell.length_c   1.000
_cell.angle_alpha   90.00
_cell.angle_beta   90.00
_cell.angle_gamma   90.00
#
_symmetry.space_group_name_H-M   'P 1'
#
loop_
_entity.id
_entity.type
_entity.pdbx_description
1 polymer ?
#
loop_
_entity_poly.entity_id
_entity_poly.type
_entity_poly.pdbx_seq_one_letter_code
_entity_poly.pdbx_strand_id
1 'polypeptide(L)'
;MSTYLKIISIGLLTFASVTDGQVYPSTETAWVLTGNWQQPTAISELNTIKEVRRWEADHADVVFGSLQDVELNQKTIAMGYIYVHKLDCRPDEQQGWLHRHAYMNGHDPEKGYMHYKNNTQLTVPVQSQGLDYLLNGEPMLSLLIRNNNFSTARFPLTVNDKEQIIFHAAYPFENIVIDSNKHPELWVTRVNDAGDIGGLEKADVYWVQREGKWFGHINQRWSPTNAKFQGRELNTGNQALKAGYRSWVVALNWKSKTEVKGVNIEPWLSIVKTSDKQPTATMLFPGWDPKNDLNNDGYVDDDEFLARANQSASARFKHQARVIPTGKMWAGSCWYRTNFNDDSFNQNHANWYKYDWKRQGLTGAYNDDMAKLFSTNQFNVQFGGQILEAPIRAGTSKAAGYYAAKMSDFLDLVKSTTGSQWLSANISELNLWEYPDWPKQLRGVVDVWLREHYLSPAIGLERLQSYWDSYALAALGDKSLIMTTTRGGKSQQTPLSKQAWEDDIYTGLALYYLFNIPNKTYYHSWNQTFVYGSSNTHADPKQLNKTIWYRTGEPKNWAYQPHKLLSVDIGTPTTIPNGFEAVQWLSKIGKAATDDTKLGDISLETANWFWLYRTGWFDDVPKDGVIARQYTQGLVLYRGSKYRNHAEFYQVDPIRVPLSGLYQKVNYDGSLGEPTQYVEVNGYEGVILKKVEKGLR
;
A
#
# COMPACT_ATOMS: atom_id res chain seq x y z
N MET A 1 76.19 10.20 9.55
CA MET A 1 75.71 9.54 8.32
C MET A 1 74.19 9.48 8.39
N SER A 2 73.52 10.19 7.48
CA SER A 2 72.11 10.08 7.06
C SER A 2 70.96 10.13 8.08
N THR A 3 70.20 11.23 8.03
CA THR A 3 68.76 11.34 7.74
C THR A 3 67.81 10.24 8.25
N TYR A 4 66.76 10.61 8.99
CA TYR A 4 65.36 10.19 8.72
C TYR A 4 64.38 11.06 9.52
N LEU A 5 63.84 12.08 8.84
CA LEU A 5 62.67 12.84 9.25
C LEU A 5 61.43 12.01 8.82
N LYS A 6 60.61 11.54 9.78
CA LYS A 6 59.32 10.91 9.47
C LYS A 6 58.29 12.01 9.21
N ILE A 7 57.92 12.19 7.95
CA ILE A 7 56.73 12.94 7.53
C ILE A 7 55.51 12.06 7.85
N ILE A 8 54.65 12.54 8.74
CA ILE A 8 53.30 11.99 8.95
C ILE A 8 52.40 12.70 7.94
N SER A 9 52.05 12.00 6.86
CA SER A 9 51.00 12.42 5.93
C SER A 9 49.64 12.16 6.57
N ILE A 10 49.03 13.20 7.13
CA ILE A 10 47.60 13.19 7.48
C ILE A 10 46.83 13.25 6.16
N GLY A 11 46.42 12.09 5.66
CA GLY A 11 45.45 12.00 4.58
C GLY A 11 44.08 12.43 5.12
N LEU A 12 43.66 13.65 4.79
CA LEU A 12 42.25 14.01 4.82
C LEU A 12 41.53 13.11 3.81
N LEU A 13 40.89 12.05 4.31
CA LEU A 13 39.77 11.41 3.62
C LEU A 13 38.60 12.40 3.67
N THR A 14 38.57 13.30 2.69
CA THR A 14 37.33 13.97 2.30
C THR A 14 36.40 12.86 1.78
N PHE A 15 35.48 12.41 2.62
CA PHE A 15 34.28 11.75 2.15
C PHE A 15 33.57 12.77 1.26
N ALA A 16 33.76 12.63 -0.05
CA ALA A 16 32.84 13.22 -1.01
C ALA A 16 31.50 12.54 -0.75
N SER A 17 30.64 13.19 0.03
CA SER A 17 29.21 12.96 -0.06
C SER A 17 28.86 13.14 -1.52
N VAL A 18 28.49 12.06 -2.20
CA VAL A 18 27.74 12.17 -3.44
C VAL A 18 26.41 12.80 -3.02
N THR A 19 26.36 14.12 -3.01
CA THR A 19 25.10 14.83 -3.08
C THR A 19 24.58 14.52 -4.47
N ASP A 20 23.81 13.44 -4.61
CA ASP A 20 23.02 13.24 -5.82
C ASP A 20 22.16 14.50 -5.96
N GLY A 21 22.47 15.29 -6.99
CA GLY A 21 21.70 16.48 -7.31
C GLY A 21 20.29 16.05 -7.67
N GLN A 22 19.30 16.86 -7.26
CA GLN A 22 17.91 16.68 -7.69
C GLN A 22 17.85 16.50 -9.23
N VAL A 23 17.01 15.58 -9.70
CA VAL A 23 16.91 15.23 -11.13
C VAL A 23 16.56 16.45 -11.99
N TYR A 24 15.69 17.33 -11.48
CA TYR A 24 15.24 18.53 -12.18
C TYR A 24 15.60 19.80 -11.40
N PRO A 25 15.88 20.92 -12.08
CA PRO A 25 16.48 22.11 -11.46
C PRO A 25 15.60 22.84 -10.42
N SER A 26 14.28 22.69 -10.46
CA SER A 26 13.37 23.47 -9.60
C SER A 26 12.54 22.62 -8.65
N THR A 27 12.59 21.29 -8.76
CA THR A 27 11.85 20.37 -7.90
C THR A 27 12.38 18.95 -8.02
N GLU A 28 12.19 18.18 -6.96
CA GLU A 28 12.33 16.74 -6.99
C GLU A 28 11.08 16.05 -7.58
N THR A 29 11.29 14.86 -8.13
CA THR A 29 10.24 14.00 -8.71
C THR A 29 10.24 12.62 -8.07
N ALA A 30 9.10 11.95 -8.16
CA ALA A 30 8.96 10.59 -7.66
C ALA A 30 8.05 9.72 -8.52
N TRP A 31 8.22 8.41 -8.38
CA TRP A 31 7.33 7.41 -8.96
C TRP A 31 6.50 6.70 -7.91
N VAL A 32 5.27 6.33 -8.28
CA VAL A 32 4.37 5.54 -7.44
C VAL A 32 4.11 4.20 -8.09
N LEU A 33 4.46 3.13 -7.39
CA LEU A 33 4.21 1.73 -7.71
C LEU A 33 4.64 1.34 -9.14
N THR A 34 5.90 1.60 -9.48
CA THR A 34 6.54 1.10 -10.70
C THR A 34 6.44 -0.42 -10.80
N GLY A 35 6.30 -0.94 -12.03
CA GLY A 35 6.12 -2.37 -12.24
C GLY A 35 5.27 -2.69 -13.46
N ASN A 36 5.06 -3.97 -13.77
CA ASN A 36 4.28 -4.41 -14.94
C ASN A 36 4.79 -3.80 -16.26
N TRP A 37 6.10 -3.57 -16.38
CA TRP A 37 6.69 -3.03 -17.59
C TRP A 37 6.35 -3.88 -18.80
N GLN A 38 6.01 -3.20 -19.89
CA GLN A 38 5.74 -3.81 -21.19
C GLN A 38 6.69 -3.22 -22.21
N GLN A 39 6.94 -3.98 -23.28
CA GLN A 39 7.63 -3.42 -24.41
C GLN A 39 6.74 -2.32 -25.03
N PRO A 40 7.26 -1.10 -25.24
CA PRO A 40 6.52 -0.03 -25.91
C PRO A 40 6.04 -0.51 -27.29
N THR A 41 4.78 -0.22 -27.62
CA THR A 41 4.19 -0.57 -28.93
C THR A 41 3.94 0.65 -29.80
N ALA A 42 4.03 1.86 -29.23
CA ALA A 42 4.07 3.11 -29.99
C ALA A 42 5.52 3.46 -30.36
N ILE A 43 5.69 4.22 -31.44
CA ILE A 43 6.98 4.85 -31.76
C ILE A 43 7.33 5.80 -30.61
N SER A 44 8.38 5.47 -29.85
CA SER A 44 8.85 6.21 -28.69
C SER A 44 10.38 6.13 -28.61
N GLU A 45 11.01 6.99 -27.81
CA GLU A 45 12.46 6.94 -27.58
C GLU A 45 12.88 5.67 -26.81
N LEU A 46 11.92 5.05 -26.11
CA LEU A 46 12.08 3.82 -25.35
C LEU A 46 11.54 2.65 -26.19
N ASN A 47 12.32 1.58 -26.37
CA ASN A 47 11.97 0.44 -27.23
C ASN A 47 11.93 -0.89 -26.48
N THR A 48 12.46 -0.94 -25.25
CA THR A 48 12.55 -2.16 -24.43
C THR A 48 12.12 -1.93 -22.99
N ILE A 49 11.70 -3.00 -22.30
CA ILE A 49 11.39 -2.97 -20.86
C ILE A 49 12.58 -2.43 -20.04
N LYS A 50 13.81 -2.81 -20.42
CA LYS A 50 15.03 -2.39 -19.73
C LYS A 50 15.26 -0.88 -19.86
N GLU A 51 15.03 -0.32 -21.03
CA GLU A 51 15.12 1.13 -21.26
C GLU A 51 14.06 1.89 -20.47
N VAL A 52 12.82 1.40 -20.42
CA VAL A 52 11.77 2.05 -19.60
C VAL A 52 12.16 2.08 -18.13
N ARG A 53 12.59 0.95 -17.57
CA ARG A 53 13.01 0.89 -16.17
C ARG A 53 14.23 1.78 -15.88
N ARG A 54 15.19 1.81 -16.81
CA ARG A 54 16.37 2.68 -16.67
C ARG A 54 15.98 4.15 -16.72
N TRP A 55 15.11 4.51 -17.66
CA TRP A 55 14.57 5.85 -17.79
C TRP A 55 13.86 6.28 -16.50
N GLU A 56 13.01 5.43 -15.92
CA GLU A 56 12.37 5.71 -14.64
C GLU A 56 13.39 5.97 -13.52
N ALA A 57 14.44 5.16 -13.42
CA ALA A 57 15.50 5.36 -12.43
C ALA A 57 16.24 6.70 -12.63
N ASP A 58 16.47 7.11 -13.88
CA ASP A 58 17.21 8.33 -14.21
C ASP A 58 16.31 9.61 -14.14
N HIS A 59 14.99 9.47 -13.92
CA HIS A 59 14.01 10.57 -13.95
C HIS A 59 13.19 10.74 -12.66
N ALA A 60 13.64 10.14 -11.56
CA ALA A 60 13.06 10.35 -10.23
C ALA A 60 14.10 10.29 -9.12
N ASP A 61 13.92 11.14 -8.12
CA ASP A 61 14.73 11.15 -6.90
C ASP A 61 14.27 10.04 -5.94
N VAL A 62 12.97 9.73 -5.93
CA VAL A 62 12.34 8.78 -5.00
C VAL A 62 11.38 7.83 -5.73
N VAL A 63 11.35 6.56 -5.32
CA VAL A 63 10.41 5.55 -5.84
C VAL A 63 9.60 4.96 -4.69
N PHE A 64 8.29 5.20 -4.69
CA PHE A 64 7.34 4.56 -3.78
C PHE A 64 6.98 3.20 -4.37
N GLY A 65 7.76 2.19 -4.02
CA GLY A 65 7.71 0.85 -4.59
C GLY A 65 9.12 0.32 -4.84
N SER A 66 9.29 -0.41 -5.93
CA SER A 66 10.57 -1.02 -6.31
C SER A 66 10.70 -1.04 -7.83
N LEU A 67 11.90 -0.77 -8.31
CA LEU A 67 12.27 -0.96 -9.72
C LEU A 67 12.54 -2.43 -10.06
N GLN A 68 12.39 -3.35 -9.08
CA GLN A 68 12.65 -4.79 -9.23
C GLN A 68 14.05 -5.08 -9.77
N ASP A 69 15.01 -4.23 -9.38
CA ASP A 69 16.41 -4.30 -9.74
C ASP A 69 17.21 -3.71 -8.58
N VAL A 70 18.11 -4.50 -8.00
CA VAL A 70 18.85 -4.13 -6.79
C VAL A 70 19.75 -2.92 -7.04
N GLU A 71 20.41 -2.86 -8.21
CA GLU A 71 21.34 -1.78 -8.53
C GLU A 71 20.58 -0.47 -8.75
N LEU A 72 19.44 -0.50 -9.44
CA LEU A 72 18.63 0.69 -9.65
C LEU A 72 17.94 1.16 -8.37
N ASN A 73 17.47 0.24 -7.53
CA ASN A 73 16.91 0.59 -6.22
C ASN A 73 17.97 1.23 -5.31
N GLN A 74 19.23 0.82 -5.40
CA GLN A 74 20.33 1.42 -4.63
C GLN A 74 20.78 2.78 -5.17
N LYS A 75 20.53 3.08 -6.45
CA LYS A 75 20.78 4.39 -7.06
C LYS A 75 19.68 5.41 -6.81
N THR A 76 18.53 4.98 -6.31
CA THR A 76 17.37 5.82 -6.02
C THR A 76 16.99 5.66 -4.56
N ILE A 77 16.10 6.52 -4.07
CA ILE A 77 15.47 6.26 -2.77
C ILE A 77 14.23 5.38 -3.02
N ALA A 78 14.43 4.06 -3.10
CA ALA A 78 13.34 3.10 -3.28
C ALA A 78 12.72 2.66 -1.94
N MET A 79 11.43 2.90 -1.78
CA MET A 79 10.64 2.55 -0.60
C MET A 79 9.67 1.41 -0.92
N GLY A 80 10.04 0.17 -0.57
CA GLY A 80 9.27 -1.02 -0.93
C GLY A 80 7.87 -1.06 -0.31
N TYR A 81 6.91 -1.65 -1.02
CA TYR A 81 5.53 -1.74 -0.56
C TYR A 81 5.38 -2.70 0.63
N ILE A 82 4.75 -2.25 1.72
CA ILE A 82 4.50 -3.06 2.92
C ILE A 82 3.09 -2.87 3.45
N TYR A 83 2.65 -3.84 4.26
CA TYR A 83 1.53 -3.69 5.17
C TYR A 83 1.89 -4.29 6.52
N VAL A 84 2.27 -3.45 7.49
CA VAL A 84 2.70 -3.98 8.81
C VAL A 84 1.54 -4.54 9.63
N HIS A 85 0.34 -3.99 9.44
CA HIS A 85 -0.84 -4.27 10.25
C HIS A 85 -1.68 -5.43 9.72
N LYS A 86 -1.17 -6.16 8.71
CA LYS A 86 -1.78 -7.35 8.15
C LYS A 86 -0.77 -8.49 8.04
N LEU A 87 -1.29 -9.71 8.16
CA LEU A 87 -0.72 -10.93 7.61
C LEU A 87 -1.82 -11.58 6.75
N ASP A 88 -1.51 -12.05 5.53
CA ASP A 88 -2.56 -12.50 4.62
C ASP A 88 -3.21 -13.82 5.08
N CYS A 89 -4.51 -14.01 4.81
CA CYS A 89 -5.21 -15.22 5.27
C CYS A 89 -4.67 -16.50 4.63
N ARG A 90 -4.19 -16.38 3.39
CA ARG A 90 -3.42 -17.40 2.70
C ARG A 90 -1.93 -17.09 2.91
N PRO A 91 -1.15 -17.99 3.54
CA PRO A 91 0.25 -17.71 3.83
C PRO A 91 1.08 -17.37 2.60
N ASP A 92 1.93 -16.35 2.73
CA ASP A 92 2.86 -15.87 1.70
C ASP A 92 4.34 -16.06 2.11
N GLU A 93 5.28 -15.49 1.33
CA GLU A 93 6.71 -15.56 1.63
C GLU A 93 7.06 -14.97 3.00
N GLN A 94 6.47 -13.82 3.36
CA GLN A 94 6.71 -13.16 4.64
C GLN A 94 6.28 -14.08 5.79
N GLN A 95 5.07 -14.64 5.72
CA GLN A 95 4.57 -15.55 6.75
C GLN A 95 5.41 -16.83 6.83
N GLY A 96 5.86 -17.37 5.70
CA GLY A 96 6.79 -18.51 5.67
C GLY A 96 8.11 -18.22 6.37
N TRP A 97 8.71 -17.05 6.11
CA TRP A 97 9.94 -16.63 6.76
C TRP A 97 9.74 -16.39 8.26
N LEU A 98 8.66 -15.70 8.65
CA LEU A 98 8.36 -15.38 10.05
C LEU A 98 8.13 -16.65 10.87
N HIS A 99 7.31 -17.57 10.36
CA HIS A 99 7.02 -18.85 11.02
C HIS A 99 8.27 -19.69 11.18
N ARG A 100 9.09 -19.81 10.12
CA ARG A 100 10.37 -20.52 10.19
C ARG A 100 11.26 -19.99 11.31
N HIS A 101 11.44 -18.66 11.37
CA HIS A 101 12.31 -18.05 12.38
C HIS A 101 11.71 -18.11 13.79
N ALA A 102 10.38 -18.03 13.92
CA ALA A 102 9.71 -18.27 15.19
C ALA A 102 10.02 -19.69 15.71
N TYR A 103 9.86 -20.73 14.87
CA TYR A 103 10.20 -22.10 15.25
C TYR A 103 11.68 -22.29 15.59
N MET A 104 12.59 -21.72 14.78
CA MET A 104 14.03 -21.81 15.04
C MET A 104 14.44 -21.17 16.38
N ASN A 105 13.71 -20.15 16.82
CA ASN A 105 13.95 -19.47 18.08
C ASN A 105 13.12 -20.06 19.24
N GLY A 106 12.28 -21.08 19.00
CA GLY A 106 11.40 -21.68 20.02
C GLY A 106 10.17 -20.83 20.39
N HIS A 107 9.72 -19.95 19.50
CA HIS A 107 8.52 -19.13 19.69
C HIS A 107 7.32 -19.71 18.92
N ASP A 108 6.14 -19.62 19.54
CA ASP A 108 4.85 -19.91 18.90
C ASP A 108 4.54 -18.87 17.80
N PRO A 109 4.39 -19.27 16.52
CA PRO A 109 4.01 -18.35 15.45
C PRO A 109 2.64 -17.68 15.65
N GLU A 110 1.72 -18.26 16.44
CA GLU A 110 0.43 -17.63 16.74
C GLU A 110 0.60 -16.31 17.50
N LYS A 111 1.75 -16.07 18.15
CA LYS A 111 2.05 -14.78 18.80
C LYS A 111 2.04 -13.60 17.83
N GLY A 112 2.17 -13.84 16.53
CA GLY A 112 2.09 -12.81 15.50
C GLY A 112 0.70 -12.32 15.14
N TYR A 113 -0.35 -12.97 15.67
CA TYR A 113 -1.74 -12.66 15.33
C TYR A 113 -2.54 -12.19 16.56
N MET A 114 -3.46 -11.27 16.35
CA MET A 114 -4.47 -10.92 17.35
C MET A 114 -5.59 -11.96 17.33
N HIS A 115 -6.16 -12.27 18.50
CA HIS A 115 -7.26 -13.23 18.65
C HIS A 115 -8.45 -12.62 19.38
N TYR A 116 -9.66 -13.04 18.99
CA TYR A 116 -10.85 -12.82 19.79
C TYR A 116 -10.82 -13.73 21.01
N LYS A 117 -10.99 -13.14 22.20
CA LYS A 117 -11.05 -13.88 23.46
C LYS A 117 -12.34 -14.69 23.61
N ASN A 118 -13.45 -14.15 23.10
CA ASN A 118 -14.76 -14.78 23.14
C ASN A 118 -15.35 -14.78 21.73
N ASN A 119 -16.35 -15.63 21.52
CA ASN A 119 -17.13 -15.69 20.30
C ASN A 119 -17.61 -14.28 19.93
N THR A 120 -17.41 -13.93 18.67
CA THR A 120 -17.59 -12.56 18.18
C THR A 120 -18.38 -12.60 16.89
N GLN A 121 -19.43 -11.78 16.81
CA GLN A 121 -20.19 -11.61 15.56
C GLN A 121 -19.98 -10.20 15.03
N LEU A 122 -19.63 -10.11 13.74
CA LEU A 122 -19.45 -8.84 13.03
C LEU A 122 -20.44 -8.73 11.88
N THR A 123 -20.82 -7.50 11.53
CA THR A 123 -21.44 -7.21 10.23
C THR A 123 -20.39 -7.23 9.13
N VAL A 124 -20.77 -7.76 7.96
CA VAL A 124 -20.00 -7.80 6.73
C VAL A 124 -20.80 -7.04 5.65
N PRO A 125 -20.52 -5.76 5.40
CA PRO A 125 -21.21 -4.97 4.40
C PRO A 125 -20.91 -5.44 2.97
N VAL A 126 -19.69 -5.93 2.72
CA VAL A 126 -19.27 -6.49 1.43
C VAL A 126 -18.31 -7.65 1.70
N GLN A 127 -18.63 -8.85 1.21
CA GLN A 127 -17.72 -9.99 1.27
C GLN A 127 -16.59 -9.81 0.26
N SER A 128 -15.35 -9.80 0.73
CA SER A 128 -14.17 -9.89 -0.13
C SER A 128 -13.98 -11.33 -0.62
N GLN A 129 -13.70 -11.52 -1.91
CA GLN A 129 -13.32 -12.82 -2.49
C GLN A 129 -12.09 -13.44 -1.81
N GLY A 130 -11.23 -12.64 -1.18
CA GLY A 130 -10.07 -13.18 -0.44
C GLY A 130 -10.47 -14.05 0.76
N LEU A 131 -11.70 -13.93 1.28
CA LEU A 131 -12.24 -14.76 2.35
C LEU A 131 -12.61 -16.17 1.87
N ASP A 132 -12.78 -16.37 0.56
CA ASP A 132 -13.23 -17.65 0.01
C ASP A 132 -12.24 -18.78 0.35
N TYR A 133 -10.94 -18.47 0.46
CA TYR A 133 -9.92 -19.38 0.96
C TYR A 133 -10.30 -20.04 2.31
N LEU A 134 -10.83 -19.25 3.25
CA LEU A 134 -11.25 -19.73 4.57
C LEU A 134 -12.66 -20.29 4.55
N LEU A 135 -13.59 -19.62 3.86
CA LEU A 135 -15.01 -20.02 3.78
C LEU A 135 -15.22 -21.34 3.01
N ASN A 136 -14.31 -21.68 2.11
CA ASN A 136 -14.31 -22.94 1.36
C ASN A 136 -13.30 -23.95 1.92
N GLY A 137 -12.55 -23.61 2.98
CA GLY A 137 -11.53 -24.47 3.57
C GLY A 137 -10.48 -24.94 2.57
N GLU A 138 -9.99 -24.04 1.73
CA GLU A 138 -9.06 -24.39 0.67
C GLU A 138 -7.67 -24.77 1.23
N PRO A 139 -6.98 -25.77 0.64
CA PRO A 139 -5.59 -26.07 0.97
C PRO A 139 -4.64 -24.95 0.56
N MET A 140 -3.47 -24.88 1.21
CA MET A 140 -2.34 -24.12 0.67
C MET A 140 -1.89 -24.67 -0.69
N LEU A 141 -1.82 -26.00 -0.78
CA LEU A 141 -1.36 -26.76 -1.93
C LEU A 141 -1.90 -28.20 -1.87
N SER A 142 -2.36 -28.71 -3.01
CA SER A 142 -2.64 -30.13 -3.22
C SER A 142 -1.74 -30.67 -4.32
N LEU A 143 -1.10 -31.81 -4.08
CA LEU A 143 -0.21 -32.49 -5.03
C LEU A 143 -0.78 -33.86 -5.38
N LEU A 144 -0.66 -34.24 -6.65
CA LEU A 144 -0.86 -35.59 -7.14
C LEU A 144 0.50 -36.27 -7.26
N ILE A 145 0.63 -37.43 -6.60
CA ILE A 145 1.74 -38.37 -6.79
C ILE A 145 1.26 -39.46 -7.75
N ARG A 146 1.89 -39.54 -8.91
CA ARG A 146 1.64 -40.57 -9.94
C ARG A 146 2.97 -41.03 -10.51
N ASN A 147 3.24 -42.34 -10.46
CA ASN A 147 4.49 -42.92 -10.95
C ASN A 147 5.75 -42.22 -10.35
N ASN A 148 5.74 -41.94 -9.04
CA ASN A 148 6.78 -41.19 -8.32
C ASN A 148 7.02 -39.74 -8.80
N ASN A 149 6.14 -39.19 -9.65
CA ASN A 149 6.16 -37.80 -10.07
C ASN A 149 5.16 -36.98 -9.25
N PHE A 150 5.59 -35.79 -8.84
CA PHE A 150 4.78 -34.82 -8.10
C PHE A 150 4.30 -33.74 -9.06
N SER A 151 3.01 -33.45 -9.03
CA SER A 151 2.40 -32.37 -9.80
C SER A 151 1.28 -31.74 -9.01
N THR A 152 0.89 -30.51 -9.32
CA THR A 152 -0.28 -29.89 -8.68
C THR A 152 -1.54 -30.68 -9.02
N ALA A 153 -2.30 -31.09 -7.99
CA ALA A 153 -3.60 -31.72 -8.17
C ALA A 153 -4.61 -30.67 -8.66
N ARG A 154 -5.16 -30.88 -9.86
CA ARG A 154 -6.18 -30.01 -10.46
C ARG A 154 -7.50 -30.77 -10.52
N PHE A 155 -8.46 -30.37 -9.70
CA PHE A 155 -9.77 -31.03 -9.65
C PHE A 155 -10.74 -30.50 -10.73
N PRO A 156 -11.68 -31.32 -11.22
CA PRO A 156 -11.83 -32.74 -10.93
C PRO A 156 -10.70 -33.58 -11.57
N LEU A 157 -10.29 -34.65 -10.89
CA LEU A 157 -9.30 -35.59 -11.41
C LEU A 157 -9.66 -37.04 -11.03
N THR A 158 -9.17 -37.99 -11.80
CA THR A 158 -9.32 -39.41 -11.48
C THR A 158 -8.04 -39.96 -10.85
N VAL A 159 -8.18 -40.60 -9.69
CA VAL A 159 -7.11 -41.34 -8.98
C VAL A 159 -7.37 -42.85 -9.02
N ASN A 160 -6.32 -43.66 -8.83
CA ASN A 160 -6.41 -45.11 -8.62
C ASN A 160 -5.63 -45.54 -7.35
N ASP A 161 -5.53 -46.86 -7.13
CA ASP A 161 -4.90 -47.49 -5.96
C ASP A 161 -3.38 -47.35 -5.88
N LYS A 162 -2.73 -46.82 -6.92
CA LYS A 162 -1.29 -46.54 -6.98
C LYS A 162 -0.98 -45.04 -6.93
N GLU A 163 -2.00 -44.21 -6.77
CA GLU A 163 -1.89 -42.75 -6.81
C GLU A 163 -2.33 -42.16 -5.48
N GLN A 164 -1.67 -41.08 -5.11
CA GLN A 164 -1.87 -40.41 -3.83
C GLN A 164 -2.07 -38.92 -4.04
N ILE A 165 -2.97 -38.32 -3.25
CA ILE A 165 -3.06 -36.87 -3.13
C ILE A 165 -2.40 -36.45 -1.82
N ILE A 166 -1.38 -35.59 -1.89
CA ILE A 166 -0.82 -34.91 -0.72
C ILE A 166 -1.51 -33.57 -0.56
N PHE A 167 -1.95 -33.27 0.65
CA PHE A 167 -2.69 -32.08 0.99
C PHE A 167 -1.92 -31.29 2.05
N HIS A 168 -1.58 -30.04 1.76
CA HIS A 168 -0.94 -29.11 2.68
C HIS A 168 -1.95 -28.10 3.23
N ALA A 169 -2.18 -28.14 4.54
CA ALA A 169 -2.98 -27.17 5.26
C ALA A 169 -2.11 -26.10 5.93
N ALA A 170 -2.61 -24.86 5.97
CA ALA A 170 -1.97 -23.73 6.65
C ALA A 170 -2.08 -23.78 8.18
N TYR A 171 -2.98 -24.61 8.70
CA TYR A 171 -3.32 -24.67 10.11
C TYR A 171 -3.75 -26.10 10.48
N PRO A 172 -3.72 -26.46 11.77
CA PRO A 172 -4.24 -27.75 12.22
C PRO A 172 -5.75 -27.82 11.97
N PHE A 173 -6.28 -29.01 11.74
CA PHE A 173 -7.69 -29.24 11.49
C PHE A 173 -8.09 -30.65 11.94
N GLU A 174 -9.36 -30.84 12.27
CA GLU A 174 -9.90 -32.15 12.65
C GLU A 174 -10.76 -32.75 11.53
N ASN A 175 -11.38 -31.89 10.71
CA ASN A 175 -12.37 -32.32 9.74
C ASN A 175 -11.92 -32.03 8.31
N ILE A 176 -12.01 -33.03 7.44
CA ILE A 176 -11.74 -32.95 6.01
C ILE A 176 -12.98 -33.29 5.21
N VAL A 177 -13.20 -32.57 4.10
CA VAL A 177 -14.31 -32.75 3.18
C VAL A 177 -13.78 -33.24 1.84
N ILE A 178 -14.30 -34.38 1.38
CA ILE A 178 -13.93 -35.01 0.11
C ILE A 178 -15.16 -35.03 -0.80
N ASP A 179 -15.09 -34.31 -1.91
CA ASP A 179 -16.10 -34.36 -2.96
C ASP A 179 -15.75 -35.50 -3.94
N SER A 180 -16.29 -36.68 -3.66
CA SER A 180 -16.12 -37.88 -4.50
C SER A 180 -17.16 -38.93 -4.12
N ASN A 181 -17.32 -39.97 -4.95
CA ASN A 181 -18.23 -41.07 -4.64
C ASN A 181 -17.69 -42.04 -3.57
N LYS A 182 -16.42 -42.00 -3.20
CA LYS A 182 -15.77 -42.91 -2.24
C LYS A 182 -14.77 -42.15 -1.37
N HIS A 183 -14.74 -42.41 -0.06
CA HIS A 183 -13.72 -41.81 0.80
C HIS A 183 -12.34 -42.47 0.60
N PRO A 184 -11.24 -41.73 0.84
CA PRO A 184 -9.88 -42.27 0.86
C PRO A 184 -9.55 -42.97 2.19
N GLU A 185 -8.44 -43.69 2.21
CA GLU A 185 -7.64 -43.85 3.44
C GLU A 185 -6.80 -42.59 3.64
N LEU A 186 -6.77 -42.08 4.87
CA LEU A 186 -6.01 -40.88 5.24
C LEU A 186 -4.78 -41.27 6.06
N TRP A 187 -3.66 -40.61 5.78
CA TRP A 187 -2.41 -40.77 6.50
C TRP A 187 -1.91 -39.40 6.92
N VAL A 188 -1.44 -39.26 8.16
CA VAL A 188 -0.80 -38.02 8.65
C VAL A 188 0.72 -38.18 8.63
N THR A 189 1.42 -37.06 8.75
CA THR A 189 2.88 -37.02 8.76
C THR A 189 3.45 -37.19 10.17
N ARG A 190 4.58 -37.90 10.25
CA ARG A 190 5.49 -37.87 11.40
C ARG A 190 6.68 -36.96 11.09
N VAL A 191 7.05 -36.14 12.06
CA VAL A 191 8.16 -35.19 11.95
C VAL A 191 9.47 -35.88 12.32
N ASN A 192 10.56 -35.60 11.59
CA ASN A 192 11.91 -36.01 11.98
C ASN A 192 12.65 -34.87 12.71
N ASP A 193 13.89 -35.13 13.16
CA ASP A 193 14.70 -34.15 13.89
C ASP A 193 14.98 -32.85 13.10
N ALA A 194 14.92 -32.89 11.77
CA ALA A 194 15.10 -31.71 10.91
C ALA A 194 13.80 -30.89 10.75
N GLY A 195 12.67 -31.37 11.28
CA GLY A 195 11.35 -30.78 11.05
C GLY A 195 10.72 -31.18 9.71
N ASP A 196 11.34 -32.07 8.95
CA ASP A 196 10.84 -32.58 7.67
C ASP A 196 9.86 -33.75 7.88
N ILE A 197 9.21 -34.20 6.81
CA ILE A 197 8.37 -35.39 6.83
C ILE A 197 9.28 -36.63 6.95
N GLY A 198 9.31 -37.23 8.14
CA GLY A 198 10.04 -38.45 8.45
C GLY A 198 9.32 -39.74 8.06
N GLY A 199 7.99 -39.68 7.91
CA GLY A 199 7.17 -40.82 7.51
C GLY A 199 5.68 -40.49 7.48
N LEU A 200 4.88 -41.45 7.03
CA LEU A 200 3.42 -41.39 7.05
C LEU A 200 2.87 -42.46 7.98
N GLU A 201 1.81 -42.11 8.69
CA GLU A 201 1.10 -42.99 9.62
C GLU A 201 -0.39 -42.98 9.31
N LYS A 202 -1.01 -44.17 9.28
CA LYS A 202 -2.42 -44.30 8.94
C LYS A 202 -3.25 -43.64 10.04
N ALA A 203 -4.17 -42.78 9.63
CA ALA A 203 -5.02 -42.06 10.56
C ALA A 203 -6.24 -42.86 10.98
N ASP A 204 -6.61 -42.74 12.26
CA ASP A 204 -7.96 -43.07 12.72
C ASP A 204 -8.93 -41.98 12.25
N VAL A 205 -9.86 -42.34 11.36
CA VAL A 205 -10.79 -41.38 10.75
C VAL A 205 -12.20 -41.94 10.73
N TYR A 206 -13.12 -41.17 11.32
CA TYR A 206 -14.55 -41.44 11.24
C TYR A 206 -15.16 -40.74 10.02
N TRP A 207 -15.66 -41.52 9.06
CA TRP A 207 -16.23 -41.01 7.82
C TRP A 207 -17.77 -41.01 7.83
N VAL A 208 -18.36 -39.89 7.44
CA VAL A 208 -19.81 -39.73 7.26
C VAL A 208 -20.10 -39.15 5.89
N GLN A 209 -21.10 -39.69 5.20
CA GLN A 209 -21.56 -39.14 3.92
C GLN A 209 -22.72 -38.15 4.13
N ARG A 210 -22.61 -36.93 3.57
CA ARG A 210 -23.67 -35.91 3.58
C ARG A 210 -23.68 -35.18 2.24
N GLU A 211 -24.86 -35.00 1.66
CA GLU A 211 -25.05 -34.21 0.42
C GLU A 211 -24.11 -34.64 -0.74
N GLY A 212 -23.83 -35.94 -0.86
CA GLY A 212 -22.94 -36.46 -1.90
C GLY A 212 -21.44 -36.28 -1.66
N LYS A 213 -21.05 -35.72 -0.50
CA LYS A 213 -19.65 -35.56 -0.07
C LYS A 213 -19.34 -36.45 1.14
N TRP A 214 -18.07 -36.75 1.35
CA TRP A 214 -17.57 -37.46 2.52
C TRP A 214 -16.91 -36.48 3.50
N PHE A 215 -17.29 -36.57 4.77
CA PHE A 215 -16.74 -35.79 5.87
C PHE A 215 -15.95 -36.75 6.76
N GLY A 216 -14.66 -36.52 6.91
CA GLY A 216 -13.78 -37.33 7.74
C GLY A 216 -13.34 -36.56 8.97
N HIS A 217 -13.65 -37.07 10.16
CA HIS A 217 -13.15 -36.56 11.43
C HIS A 217 -11.91 -37.35 11.85
N ILE A 218 -10.78 -36.68 11.99
CA ILE A 218 -9.45 -37.25 12.26
C ILE A 218 -9.23 -37.31 13.77
N ASN A 219 -9.25 -38.51 14.33
CA ASN A 219 -9.13 -38.75 15.77
C ASN A 219 -7.67 -38.93 16.20
N GLN A 220 -6.80 -38.00 15.80
CA GLN A 220 -5.38 -38.03 16.15
C GLN A 220 -4.71 -36.68 15.91
N ARG A 221 -3.68 -36.39 16.72
CA ARG A 221 -2.86 -35.18 16.58
C ARG A 221 -1.62 -35.45 15.73
N TRP A 222 -1.17 -34.41 15.02
CA TRP A 222 0.11 -34.42 14.34
C TRP A 222 0.70 -33.01 14.27
N SER A 223 2.02 -32.95 14.12
CA SER A 223 2.77 -31.71 14.10
C SER A 223 2.94 -31.20 12.66
N PRO A 224 3.07 -29.88 12.46
CA PRO A 224 3.37 -29.32 11.15
C PRO A 224 4.80 -29.69 10.73
N THR A 225 5.00 -29.91 9.43
CA THR A 225 6.27 -30.30 8.84
C THR A 225 6.74 -29.26 7.82
N ASN A 226 8.06 -29.17 7.62
CA ASN A 226 8.59 -28.58 6.40
C ASN A 226 8.07 -29.37 5.20
N ALA A 227 7.85 -28.71 4.06
CA ALA A 227 7.41 -29.36 2.83
C ALA A 227 8.55 -30.17 2.16
N LYS A 228 9.14 -31.12 2.88
CA LYS A 228 10.22 -31.99 2.40
C LYS A 228 9.97 -33.43 2.84
N PHE A 229 10.13 -34.36 1.91
CA PHE A 229 10.00 -35.79 2.15
C PHE A 229 11.15 -36.54 1.44
N GLN A 230 11.93 -37.32 2.20
CA GLN A 230 13.07 -38.10 1.68
C GLN A 230 14.06 -37.24 0.86
N GLY A 231 14.37 -36.04 1.35
CA GLY A 231 15.28 -35.10 0.69
C GLY A 231 14.70 -34.36 -0.53
N ARG A 232 13.44 -34.61 -0.89
CA ARG A 232 12.74 -33.93 -1.99
C ARG A 232 11.78 -32.86 -1.46
N GLU A 233 11.72 -31.71 -2.12
CA GLU A 233 10.75 -30.67 -1.80
C GLU A 233 9.36 -31.05 -2.33
N LEU A 234 8.35 -31.02 -1.47
CA LEU A 234 6.93 -31.22 -1.80
C LEU A 234 6.27 -29.87 -2.04
N ASN A 235 6.75 -29.16 -3.06
CA ASN A 235 6.27 -27.82 -3.39
C ASN A 235 6.34 -27.59 -4.89
N THR A 236 5.23 -27.18 -5.51
CA THR A 236 5.15 -26.86 -6.94
C THR A 236 5.08 -25.35 -7.21
N GLY A 237 5.63 -24.54 -6.32
CA GLY A 237 5.77 -23.08 -6.49
C GLY A 237 5.02 -22.22 -5.47
N ASN A 238 4.53 -22.80 -4.37
CA ASN A 238 4.00 -22.05 -3.24
C ASN A 238 5.15 -21.31 -2.51
N GLN A 239 5.08 -19.99 -2.45
CA GLN A 239 6.15 -19.15 -1.91
C GLN A 239 6.30 -19.26 -0.39
N ALA A 240 5.20 -19.48 0.35
CA ALA A 240 5.25 -19.67 1.80
C ALA A 240 6.00 -20.96 2.15
N LEU A 241 5.65 -22.08 1.50
CA LEU A 241 6.33 -23.36 1.70
C LEU A 241 7.82 -23.24 1.33
N LYS A 242 8.14 -22.54 0.23
CA LYS A 242 9.52 -22.27 -0.20
C LYS A 242 10.30 -21.45 0.83
N ALA A 243 9.64 -20.49 1.48
CA ALA A 243 10.23 -19.67 2.56
C ALA A 243 10.40 -20.42 3.88
N GLY A 244 9.86 -21.64 3.99
CA GLY A 244 9.98 -22.52 5.16
C GLY A 244 8.75 -22.55 6.06
N TYR A 245 7.58 -22.17 5.54
CA TYR A 245 6.32 -22.38 6.25
C TYR A 245 6.13 -23.88 6.55
N ARG A 246 5.92 -24.22 7.82
CA ARG A 246 5.58 -25.59 8.21
C ARG A 246 4.07 -25.80 8.07
N SER A 247 3.68 -26.81 7.31
CA SER A 247 2.28 -27.12 7.01
C SER A 247 1.82 -28.42 7.66
N TRP A 248 0.52 -28.54 7.91
CA TRP A 248 -0.08 -29.81 8.32
C TRP A 248 -0.36 -30.63 7.07
N VAL A 249 0.35 -31.75 6.94
CA VAL A 249 0.34 -32.57 5.73
C VAL A 249 -0.42 -33.86 5.97
N VAL A 250 -1.37 -34.14 5.08
CA VAL A 250 -2.05 -35.44 5.01
C VAL A 250 -1.90 -36.04 3.62
N ALA A 251 -1.98 -37.36 3.56
CA ALA A 251 -1.86 -38.14 2.34
C ALA A 251 -3.11 -39.01 2.15
N LEU A 252 -3.74 -38.91 0.98
CA LEU A 252 -5.04 -39.49 0.68
C LEU A 252 -4.90 -40.54 -0.41
N ASN A 253 -5.35 -41.77 -0.12
CA ASN A 253 -5.22 -42.93 -1.01
C ASN A 253 -6.58 -43.59 -1.24
N TRP A 254 -6.97 -43.79 -2.50
CA TRP A 254 -8.22 -44.48 -2.84
C TRP A 254 -7.95 -45.91 -3.27
N LYS A 255 -8.67 -46.89 -2.70
CA LYS A 255 -8.47 -48.32 -3.03
C LYS A 255 -8.93 -48.73 -4.42
N SER A 256 -9.56 -47.83 -5.16
CA SER A 256 -10.12 -48.11 -6.48
C SER A 256 -10.22 -46.82 -7.28
N LYS A 257 -10.32 -46.96 -8.61
CA LYS A 257 -10.49 -45.82 -9.52
C LYS A 257 -11.65 -44.93 -9.06
N THR A 258 -11.36 -43.67 -8.76
CA THR A 258 -12.30 -42.72 -8.16
C THR A 258 -12.12 -41.36 -8.81
N GLU A 259 -13.23 -40.72 -9.19
CA GLU A 259 -13.23 -39.31 -9.57
C GLU A 259 -13.33 -38.47 -8.29
N VAL A 260 -12.34 -37.58 -8.10
CA VAL A 260 -12.26 -36.64 -6.99
C VAL A 260 -12.47 -35.25 -7.55
N LYS A 261 -13.54 -34.59 -7.10
CA LYS A 261 -13.94 -33.24 -7.52
C LYS A 261 -13.40 -32.15 -6.61
N GLY A 262 -13.00 -32.50 -5.40
CA GLY A 262 -12.43 -31.55 -4.44
C GLY A 262 -11.98 -32.21 -3.15
N VAL A 263 -10.99 -31.59 -2.50
CA VAL A 263 -10.47 -31.94 -1.17
C VAL A 263 -10.30 -30.63 -0.43
N ASN A 264 -11.00 -30.47 0.70
CA ASN A 264 -11.06 -29.23 1.47
C ASN A 264 -11.04 -29.55 2.96
N ILE A 265 -10.66 -28.58 3.78
CA ILE A 265 -10.89 -28.61 5.23
C ILE A 265 -12.34 -28.20 5.48
N GLU A 266 -12.99 -28.73 6.53
CA GLU A 266 -14.29 -28.18 6.93
C GLU A 266 -14.10 -26.73 7.43
N PRO A 267 -14.78 -25.73 6.82
CA PRO A 267 -14.60 -24.34 7.19
C PRO A 267 -14.94 -24.09 8.67
N TRP A 268 -14.03 -23.46 9.40
CA TRP A 268 -14.27 -23.02 10.79
C TRP A 268 -14.96 -21.64 10.85
N LEU A 269 -14.97 -20.92 9.73
CA LEU A 269 -15.58 -19.60 9.58
C LEU A 269 -16.90 -19.74 8.81
N SER A 270 -17.95 -19.08 9.29
CA SER A 270 -19.25 -19.08 8.63
C SER A 270 -19.78 -17.66 8.42
N ILE A 271 -20.52 -17.48 7.33
CA ILE A 271 -21.19 -16.23 6.98
C ILE A 271 -22.67 -16.49 6.75
N VAL A 272 -23.52 -15.71 7.41
CA VAL A 272 -24.98 -15.78 7.30
C VAL A 272 -25.48 -14.53 6.60
N LYS A 273 -26.17 -14.68 5.47
CA LYS A 273 -26.80 -13.59 4.73
C LYS A 273 -28.23 -13.38 5.23
N THR A 274 -28.62 -12.15 5.53
CA THR A 274 -29.96 -11.83 6.06
C THR A 274 -31.03 -11.71 4.97
N SER A 275 -30.67 -11.30 3.73
CA SER A 275 -31.57 -11.35 2.56
C SER A 275 -30.81 -11.20 1.23
N ASP A 276 -31.40 -11.67 0.13
CA ASP A 276 -30.87 -11.51 -1.23
C ASP A 276 -31.02 -10.08 -1.78
N LYS A 277 -31.91 -9.26 -1.19
CA LYS A 277 -32.24 -7.90 -1.68
C LYS A 277 -31.46 -6.78 -0.99
N GLN A 278 -30.89 -7.04 0.20
CA GLN A 278 -30.04 -6.14 0.98
C GLN A 278 -29.02 -7.01 1.75
N PRO A 279 -27.81 -7.24 1.23
CA PRO A 279 -26.89 -8.23 1.78
C PRO A 279 -26.03 -7.64 2.90
N THR A 280 -26.61 -7.26 4.03
CA THR A 280 -25.81 -7.17 5.26
C THR A 280 -25.59 -8.60 5.75
N ALA A 281 -24.44 -9.17 5.45
CA ALA A 281 -24.09 -10.47 6.00
C ALA A 281 -23.57 -10.31 7.43
N THR A 282 -23.64 -11.37 8.23
CA THR A 282 -22.95 -11.44 9.52
C THR A 282 -22.00 -12.62 9.52
N MET A 283 -20.87 -12.45 10.18
CA MET A 283 -19.82 -13.46 10.29
C MET A 283 -19.56 -13.75 11.74
N LEU A 284 -19.54 -15.04 12.09
CA LEU A 284 -19.29 -15.52 13.44
C LEU A 284 -17.85 -16.04 13.53
N PHE A 285 -17.09 -15.48 14.46
CA PHE A 285 -15.74 -15.89 14.79
C PHE A 285 -15.75 -16.62 16.13
N PRO A 286 -15.24 -17.86 16.19
CA PRO A 286 -14.94 -18.52 17.45
C PRO A 286 -13.95 -17.71 18.29
N GLY A 287 -14.09 -17.72 19.62
CA GLY A 287 -13.13 -17.12 20.54
C GLY A 287 -12.19 -18.14 21.16
N TRP A 288 -10.96 -17.73 21.47
CA TRP A 288 -9.94 -18.55 22.14
C TRP A 288 -9.64 -18.01 23.55
N ASP A 289 -9.68 -18.89 24.54
CA ASP A 289 -9.23 -18.61 25.91
C ASP A 289 -8.27 -19.71 26.33
N PRO A 290 -6.99 -19.41 26.64
CA PRO A 290 -6.02 -20.40 27.09
C PRO A 290 -6.47 -21.20 28.32
N LYS A 291 -7.42 -20.70 29.12
CA LYS A 291 -7.98 -21.44 30.26
C LYS A 291 -8.84 -22.65 29.86
N ASN A 292 -9.24 -22.73 28.59
CA ASN A 292 -10.00 -23.85 28.06
C ASN A 292 -9.10 -24.98 27.56
N ASP A 293 -7.81 -24.72 27.35
CA ASP A 293 -6.77 -25.68 26.95
C ASP A 293 -6.02 -26.09 28.23
N LEU A 294 -6.57 -27.09 28.93
CA LEU A 294 -6.19 -27.42 30.30
C LEU A 294 -4.80 -28.04 30.37
N ASN A 295 -4.40 -28.75 29.32
CA ASN A 295 -3.09 -29.38 29.21
C ASN A 295 -2.06 -28.50 28.45
N ASN A 296 -2.49 -27.34 27.93
CA ASN A 296 -1.68 -26.34 27.24
C ASN A 296 -0.93 -26.90 26.02
N ASP A 297 -1.64 -27.68 25.21
CA ASP A 297 -1.10 -28.30 24.00
C ASP A 297 -1.59 -27.64 22.69
N GLY A 298 -2.36 -26.56 22.81
CA GLY A 298 -2.80 -25.71 21.71
C GLY A 298 -4.09 -26.17 21.03
N TYR A 299 -4.79 -27.17 21.57
CA TYR A 299 -6.05 -27.68 21.04
C TYR A 299 -6.98 -28.10 22.18
N VAL A 300 -8.20 -27.54 22.18
CA VAL A 300 -9.28 -27.87 23.11
C VAL A 300 -10.00 -29.11 22.60
N ASP A 301 -9.65 -30.27 23.12
CA ASP A 301 -10.32 -31.54 22.77
C ASP A 301 -11.78 -31.60 23.26
N ASP A 302 -12.49 -32.67 22.98
CA ASP A 302 -13.91 -32.78 23.36
C ASP A 302 -14.17 -32.78 24.87
N ASP A 303 -13.28 -33.35 25.67
CA ASP A 303 -13.41 -33.36 27.12
C ASP A 303 -13.13 -31.96 27.69
N GLU A 304 -12.06 -31.33 27.24
CA GLU A 304 -11.72 -29.93 27.57
C GLU A 304 -12.84 -28.98 27.11
N PHE A 305 -13.43 -29.24 25.94
CA PHE A 305 -14.53 -28.46 25.41
C PHE A 305 -15.76 -28.59 26.32
N LEU A 306 -16.16 -29.80 26.71
CA LEU A 306 -17.29 -29.94 27.63
C LEU A 306 -17.01 -29.29 28.99
N ALA A 307 -15.75 -29.25 29.43
CA ALA A 307 -15.32 -28.71 30.72
C ALA A 307 -14.86 -27.22 30.69
N ARG A 308 -15.04 -26.49 29.58
CA ARG A 308 -14.48 -25.12 29.40
C ARG A 308 -14.83 -24.18 30.54
N ALA A 309 -13.79 -23.56 31.10
CA ALA A 309 -13.93 -22.49 32.09
C ALA A 309 -14.58 -21.24 31.48
N ASN A 310 -14.22 -20.90 30.24
CA ASN A 310 -14.85 -19.84 29.47
C ASN A 310 -15.76 -20.44 28.39
N GLN A 311 -17.04 -20.60 28.70
CA GLN A 311 -18.03 -21.14 27.76
C GLN A 311 -18.31 -20.23 26.56
N SER A 312 -17.98 -18.93 26.67
CA SER A 312 -18.14 -17.97 25.58
C SER A 312 -17.02 -18.02 24.54
N ALA A 313 -15.96 -18.81 24.77
CA ALA A 313 -14.90 -19.11 23.82
C ALA A 313 -15.11 -20.53 23.26
N SER A 314 -15.39 -20.67 21.96
CA SER A 314 -15.67 -21.96 21.32
C SER A 314 -14.65 -22.36 20.24
N ALA A 315 -13.54 -21.65 20.10
CA ALA A 315 -12.45 -22.10 19.23
C ALA A 315 -11.85 -23.39 19.79
N ARG A 316 -11.63 -24.38 18.92
CA ARG A 316 -10.90 -25.61 19.20
C ARG A 316 -9.40 -25.42 19.04
N PHE A 317 -9.00 -24.61 18.07
CA PHE A 317 -7.62 -24.20 17.85
C PHE A 317 -7.51 -22.69 17.90
N LYS A 318 -6.39 -22.18 18.43
CA LYS A 318 -6.12 -20.75 18.53
C LYS A 318 -6.29 -19.99 17.22
N HIS A 319 -5.86 -20.56 16.09
CA HIS A 319 -5.95 -19.91 14.77
C HIS A 319 -7.40 -19.57 14.34
N GLN A 320 -8.40 -20.30 14.84
CA GLN A 320 -9.82 -20.06 14.53
C GLN A 320 -10.34 -18.77 15.16
N ALA A 321 -9.61 -18.23 16.14
CA ALA A 321 -9.95 -16.98 16.80
C ALA A 321 -9.21 -15.77 16.21
N ARG A 322 -8.38 -15.93 15.17
CA ARG A 322 -7.63 -14.81 14.60
C ARG A 322 -8.56 -13.70 14.13
N VAL A 323 -8.18 -12.46 14.42
CA VAL A 323 -8.98 -11.27 14.13
C VAL A 323 -8.88 -10.92 12.65
N ILE A 324 -10.02 -10.95 11.95
CA ILE A 324 -10.17 -10.52 10.57
C ILE A 324 -11.05 -9.25 10.52
N PRO A 325 -10.62 -8.15 9.89
CA PRO A 325 -11.48 -6.99 9.65
C PRO A 325 -12.56 -7.32 8.61
N THR A 326 -13.79 -6.87 8.86
CA THR A 326 -14.94 -7.14 7.99
C THR A 326 -15.49 -5.89 7.29
N GLY A 327 -14.88 -4.72 7.50
CA GLY A 327 -15.26 -3.48 6.85
C GLY A 327 -14.99 -3.45 5.34
N LYS A 328 -14.85 -2.25 4.77
CA LYS A 328 -14.54 -2.11 3.35
C LYS A 328 -13.10 -2.54 3.07
N MET A 329 -12.94 -3.71 2.45
CA MET A 329 -11.67 -4.32 2.06
C MET A 329 -11.45 -4.25 0.55
N TRP A 330 -10.20 -4.37 0.10
CA TRP A 330 -9.89 -4.51 -1.33
C TRP A 330 -10.43 -5.84 -1.86
N ALA A 331 -10.89 -5.83 -3.11
CA ALA A 331 -11.34 -7.05 -3.76
C ALA A 331 -10.21 -8.10 -3.77
N GLY A 332 -10.53 -9.34 -3.38
CA GLY A 332 -9.57 -10.44 -3.34
C GLY A 332 -8.63 -10.45 -2.11
N SER A 333 -8.78 -9.50 -1.17
CA SER A 333 -7.93 -9.45 0.04
C SER A 333 -8.58 -10.11 1.26
N CYS A 334 -7.78 -10.73 2.11
CA CYS A 334 -8.19 -11.21 3.43
C CYS A 334 -7.01 -11.09 4.39
N TRP A 335 -7.23 -10.43 5.53
CA TRP A 335 -6.16 -10.04 6.46
C TRP A 335 -6.42 -10.61 7.84
N TYR A 336 -5.42 -11.22 8.43
CA TYR A 336 -5.33 -11.32 9.89
C TYR A 336 -4.64 -10.08 10.45
N ARG A 337 -5.11 -9.59 11.60
CA ARG A 337 -4.46 -8.49 12.31
C ARG A 337 -3.18 -8.95 12.99
N THR A 338 -2.08 -8.25 12.69
CA THR A 338 -0.79 -8.44 13.34
C THR A 338 -0.88 -8.10 14.83
N ASN A 339 -0.26 -8.92 15.68
CA ASN A 339 -0.12 -8.59 17.09
C ASN A 339 1.17 -7.81 17.36
N PHE A 340 1.02 -6.55 17.77
CA PHE A 340 2.13 -5.68 18.14
C PHE A 340 2.45 -5.66 19.65
N ASN A 341 1.84 -6.53 20.47
CA ASN A 341 2.12 -6.60 21.91
C ASN A 341 3.16 -7.66 22.30
N ASP A 342 3.67 -8.47 21.37
CA ASP A 342 4.72 -9.47 21.65
C ASP A 342 6.07 -8.99 21.11
N ASP A 343 6.96 -8.55 22.00
CA ASP A 343 8.26 -7.98 21.65
C ASP A 343 9.15 -8.97 20.87
N SER A 344 9.07 -10.25 21.22
CA SER A 344 9.90 -11.28 20.58
C SER A 344 9.48 -11.53 19.13
N PHE A 345 8.17 -11.58 18.87
CA PHE A 345 7.65 -11.69 17.53
C PHE A 345 7.89 -10.40 16.74
N ASN A 346 7.68 -9.24 17.35
CA ASN A 346 7.94 -7.94 16.72
C ASN A 346 9.42 -7.79 16.30
N GLN A 347 10.37 -8.26 17.11
CA GLN A 347 11.78 -8.25 16.71
C GLN A 347 12.04 -9.16 15.51
N ASN A 348 11.42 -10.35 15.47
CA ASN A 348 11.46 -11.24 14.31
C ASN A 348 10.85 -10.56 13.06
N HIS A 349 9.73 -9.86 13.23
CA HIS A 349 9.04 -9.16 12.16
C HIS A 349 9.83 -7.96 11.63
N ALA A 350 10.50 -7.20 12.50
CA ALA A 350 11.43 -6.16 12.07
C ALA A 350 12.65 -6.73 11.33
N ASN A 351 13.15 -7.90 11.75
CA ASN A 351 14.25 -8.60 11.07
C ASN A 351 13.86 -9.08 9.67
N TRP A 352 12.59 -9.45 9.43
CA TRP A 352 12.08 -9.71 8.09
C TRP A 352 12.29 -8.50 7.18
N TYR A 353 11.88 -7.30 7.61
CA TYR A 353 12.06 -6.09 6.80
C TYR A 353 13.53 -5.79 6.55
N LYS A 354 14.40 -5.97 7.55
CA LYS A 354 15.85 -5.85 7.34
C LYS A 354 16.39 -6.82 6.30
N TYR A 355 15.97 -8.09 6.35
CA TYR A 355 16.36 -9.10 5.37
C TYR A 355 15.83 -8.76 3.97
N ASP A 356 14.54 -8.46 3.88
CA ASP A 356 13.82 -8.25 2.63
C ASP A 356 14.27 -6.97 1.92
N TRP A 357 14.44 -5.87 2.65
CA TRP A 357 14.91 -4.61 2.07
C TRP A 357 16.34 -4.72 1.58
N LYS A 358 17.21 -5.37 2.37
CA LYS A 358 18.61 -5.58 1.98
C LYS A 358 18.72 -6.38 0.69
N ARG A 359 17.97 -7.48 0.54
CA ARG A 359 18.03 -8.31 -0.68
C ARG A 359 17.45 -7.61 -1.92
N GLN A 360 16.55 -6.64 -1.73
CA GLN A 360 15.93 -5.88 -2.82
C GLN A 360 16.64 -4.55 -3.12
N GLY A 361 17.62 -4.14 -2.29
CA GLY A 361 18.30 -2.85 -2.43
C GLY A 361 17.44 -1.66 -2.00
N LEU A 362 16.46 -1.86 -1.11
CA LEU A 362 15.51 -0.82 -0.70
C LEU A 362 16.08 0.06 0.42
N THR A 363 15.75 1.35 0.35
CA THR A 363 16.14 2.38 1.33
C THR A 363 15.13 2.51 2.47
N GLY A 364 13.88 2.13 2.23
CA GLY A 364 12.82 2.18 3.22
C GLY A 364 11.55 1.47 2.76
N ALA A 365 10.40 1.94 3.24
CA ALA A 365 9.12 1.32 2.90
C ALA A 365 7.97 2.29 2.76
N TYR A 366 7.03 1.90 1.91
CA TYR A 366 5.77 2.56 1.63
C TYR A 366 4.62 1.71 2.18
N ASN A 367 3.94 2.21 3.21
CA ASN A 367 2.87 1.53 3.92
C ASN A 367 1.50 2.12 3.53
N ASP A 368 0.61 1.27 3.07
CA ASP A 368 -0.71 1.67 2.59
C ASP A 368 -1.80 1.33 3.62
N ASP A 369 -3.00 1.90 3.48
CA ASP A 369 -4.16 1.63 4.34
C ASP A 369 -3.94 1.77 5.87
N MET A 370 -2.99 2.59 6.32
CA MET A 370 -2.66 2.71 7.74
C MET A 370 -3.85 3.17 8.64
N ALA A 371 -4.87 3.79 8.06
CA ALA A 371 -6.10 4.18 8.76
C ALA A 371 -7.11 3.03 8.96
N LYS A 372 -6.88 1.84 8.39
CA LYS A 372 -7.70 0.65 8.65
C LYS A 372 -7.34 0.07 10.02
N LEU A 373 -7.74 0.74 11.09
CA LEU A 373 -7.46 0.38 12.49
C LEU A 373 -8.59 -0.46 13.11
N PHE A 374 -8.66 -0.53 14.45
CA PHE A 374 -9.67 -1.26 15.24
C PHE A 374 -10.98 -0.48 15.50
N SER A 375 -11.28 0.54 14.70
CA SER A 375 -12.53 1.33 14.83
C SER A 375 -13.69 0.72 14.04
N THR A 376 -14.85 1.37 14.11
CA THR A 376 -16.12 0.91 13.51
C THR A 376 -16.08 0.83 11.98
N ASN A 377 -15.14 1.50 11.32
CA ASN A 377 -14.97 1.41 9.87
C ASN A 377 -14.50 0.01 9.40
N GLN A 378 -13.82 -0.75 10.28
CA GLN A 378 -13.32 -2.09 10.02
C GLN A 378 -14.03 -3.18 10.84
N PHE A 379 -14.60 -2.80 11.99
CA PHE A 379 -15.18 -3.74 12.96
C PHE A 379 -16.53 -3.24 13.45
N ASN A 380 -17.61 -3.67 12.80
CA ASN A 380 -18.97 -3.43 13.30
C ASN A 380 -19.42 -4.64 14.15
N VAL A 381 -19.15 -4.58 15.45
CA VAL A 381 -19.35 -5.68 16.40
C VAL A 381 -20.81 -5.73 16.88
N GLN A 382 -21.48 -6.86 16.64
CA GLN A 382 -22.82 -7.15 17.16
C GLN A 382 -22.76 -7.68 18.59
N PHE A 383 -21.87 -8.65 18.85
CA PHE A 383 -21.54 -9.13 20.19
C PHE A 383 -20.09 -9.62 20.27
N GLY A 384 -19.56 -9.74 21.49
CA GLY A 384 -18.17 -10.13 21.71
C GLY A 384 -17.18 -9.02 21.39
N GLY A 385 -16.11 -9.34 20.67
CA GLY A 385 -15.10 -8.40 20.18
C GLY A 385 -13.95 -8.09 21.15
N GLN A 386 -13.88 -8.78 22.29
CA GLN A 386 -12.73 -8.67 23.21
C GLN A 386 -11.48 -9.28 22.55
N ILE A 387 -10.35 -8.58 22.64
CA ILE A 387 -9.08 -9.05 22.10
C ILE A 387 -8.29 -9.73 23.22
N LEU A 388 -7.68 -10.88 22.93
CA LEU A 388 -6.95 -11.66 23.93
C LEU A 388 -5.63 -10.99 24.33
N GLU A 389 -4.90 -10.46 23.35
CA GLU A 389 -3.55 -9.91 23.52
C GLU A 389 -3.55 -8.46 24.01
N ALA A 390 -4.72 -7.82 24.12
CA ALA A 390 -4.82 -6.40 24.44
C ALA A 390 -6.10 -6.08 25.24
N PRO A 391 -6.05 -5.09 26.15
CA PRO A 391 -7.19 -4.68 26.98
C PRO A 391 -8.18 -3.79 26.20
N ILE A 392 -8.61 -4.27 25.02
CA ILE A 392 -9.43 -3.52 24.07
C ILE A 392 -10.60 -4.36 23.55
N ARG A 393 -11.61 -3.66 23.04
CA ARG A 393 -12.74 -4.24 22.32
C ARG A 393 -12.76 -3.66 20.90
N ALA A 394 -12.72 -4.53 19.89
CA ALA A 394 -12.79 -4.13 18.50
C ALA A 394 -14.03 -3.26 18.21
N GLY A 395 -13.95 -2.39 17.21
CA GLY A 395 -15.04 -1.49 16.83
C GLY A 395 -15.17 -0.26 17.72
N THR A 396 -14.10 0.15 18.40
CA THR A 396 -14.11 1.33 19.29
C THR A 396 -12.94 2.26 18.99
N SER A 397 -13.14 3.57 19.16
CA SER A 397 -12.06 4.56 18.99
C SER A 397 -10.90 4.33 19.97
N LYS A 398 -11.20 3.84 21.19
CA LYS A 398 -10.17 3.42 22.16
C LYS A 398 -9.30 2.28 21.63
N ALA A 399 -9.90 1.28 21.00
CA ALA A 399 -9.16 0.17 20.39
C ALA A 399 -8.30 0.64 19.21
N ALA A 400 -8.83 1.52 18.35
CA ALA A 400 -8.07 2.12 17.26
C ALA A 400 -6.84 2.89 17.77
N GLY A 401 -7.02 3.75 18.78
CA GLY A 401 -5.93 4.51 19.39
C GLY A 401 -4.87 3.62 20.05
N TYR A 402 -5.29 2.59 20.80
CA TYR A 402 -4.36 1.63 21.41
C TYR A 402 -3.54 0.89 20.36
N TYR A 403 -4.22 0.32 19.35
CA TYR A 403 -3.55 -0.46 18.30
C TYR A 403 -2.59 0.40 17.48
N ALA A 404 -2.98 1.63 17.17
CA ALA A 404 -2.13 2.59 16.48
C ALA A 404 -0.89 2.98 17.25
N ALA A 405 -0.99 3.17 18.57
CA ALA A 405 0.18 3.43 19.41
C ALA A 405 1.17 2.25 19.35
N LYS A 406 0.67 1.02 19.48
CA LYS A 406 1.51 -0.19 19.35
C LYS A 406 2.10 -0.39 17.97
N MET A 407 1.35 -0.05 16.93
CA MET A 407 1.85 -0.04 15.56
C MET A 407 2.96 1.02 15.38
N SER A 408 2.85 2.19 16.03
CA SER A 408 3.90 3.21 16.05
C SER A 408 5.18 2.67 16.68
N ASP A 409 5.08 2.06 17.87
CA ASP A 409 6.22 1.45 18.57
C ASP A 409 6.92 0.41 17.67
N PHE A 410 6.13 -0.42 16.96
CA PHE A 410 6.67 -1.39 16.01
C PHE A 410 7.37 -0.74 14.82
N LEU A 411 6.83 0.34 14.25
CA LEU A 411 7.45 1.05 13.14
C LEU A 411 8.77 1.72 13.57
N ASP A 412 8.86 2.23 14.79
CA ASP A 412 10.12 2.72 15.37
C ASP A 412 11.14 1.57 15.54
N LEU A 413 10.69 0.38 15.93
CA LEU A 413 11.53 -0.82 15.95
C LEU A 413 12.03 -1.20 14.54
N VAL A 414 11.18 -1.09 13.51
CA VAL A 414 11.60 -1.30 12.11
C VAL A 414 12.66 -0.29 11.71
N LYS A 415 12.47 1.01 12.00
CA LYS A 415 13.45 2.07 11.69
C LYS A 415 14.80 1.79 12.36
N SER A 416 14.81 1.49 13.65
CA SER A 416 16.04 1.17 14.38
C SER A 416 16.72 -0.11 13.89
N THR A 417 15.95 -1.16 13.55
CA THR A 417 16.49 -2.45 13.08
C THR A 417 17.10 -2.35 11.68
N THR A 418 16.49 -1.54 10.82
CA THR A 418 16.88 -1.37 9.40
C THR A 418 17.86 -0.21 9.19
N GLY A 419 17.87 0.78 10.09
CA GLY A 419 18.58 2.04 9.92
C GLY A 419 17.90 3.03 8.97
N SER A 420 16.64 2.77 8.57
CA SER A 420 15.93 3.59 7.58
C SER A 420 15.41 4.90 8.18
N GLN A 421 15.40 5.94 7.34
CA GLN A 421 14.77 7.25 7.57
C GLN A 421 13.72 7.56 6.50
N TRP A 422 13.24 6.50 5.83
CA TRP A 422 12.34 6.57 4.68
C TRP A 422 11.14 5.65 4.90
N LEU A 423 10.44 5.85 6.01
CA LEU A 423 9.16 5.23 6.25
C LEU A 423 8.04 6.13 5.72
N SER A 424 7.24 5.58 4.81
CA SER A 424 6.21 6.30 4.09
C SER A 424 4.81 5.77 4.40
N ALA A 425 3.83 6.67 4.38
CA ALA A 425 2.41 6.36 4.54
C ALA A 425 1.56 6.95 3.39
N ASN A 426 0.62 6.16 2.86
CA ASN A 426 -0.45 6.70 2.01
C ASN A 426 -1.52 7.36 2.86
N ILE A 427 -1.73 8.67 2.65
CA ILE A 427 -2.80 9.42 3.31
C ILE A 427 -3.75 10.09 2.31
N SER A 428 -3.56 9.84 1.01
CA SER A 428 -4.37 10.45 -0.05
C SER A 428 -4.53 11.96 0.15
N GLU A 429 -5.77 12.45 0.23
CA GLU A 429 -6.12 13.86 0.45
C GLU A 429 -6.43 14.21 1.91
N LEU A 430 -6.12 13.34 2.88
CA LEU A 430 -6.44 13.58 4.28
C LEU A 430 -5.58 14.70 4.89
N ASN A 431 -6.24 15.65 5.55
CA ASN A 431 -5.58 16.60 6.44
C ASN A 431 -5.45 15.96 7.83
N LEU A 432 -4.22 15.64 8.24
CA LEU A 432 -3.94 14.85 9.46
C LEU A 432 -4.29 15.56 10.78
N TRP A 433 -4.52 16.87 10.75
CA TRP A 433 -4.97 17.62 11.93
C TRP A 433 -6.49 17.78 11.99
N GLU A 434 -7.16 17.68 10.84
CA GLU A 434 -8.61 17.83 10.74
C GLU A 434 -9.34 16.49 10.49
N TYR A 435 -8.61 15.38 10.42
CA TYR A 435 -9.12 14.00 10.33
C TYR A 435 -9.05 13.32 11.69
N PRO A 436 -10.18 13.22 12.44
CA PRO A 436 -10.18 12.74 13.82
C PRO A 436 -9.69 11.30 14.00
N ASP A 437 -9.79 10.47 12.96
CA ASP A 437 -9.42 9.07 13.01
C ASP A 437 -7.92 8.83 12.76
N TRP A 438 -7.11 9.87 12.45
CA TRP A 438 -5.65 9.72 12.37
C TRP A 438 -4.98 9.84 13.75
N PRO A 439 -4.30 8.81 14.24
CA PRO A 439 -3.62 8.84 15.54
C PRO A 439 -2.36 9.71 15.50
N LYS A 440 -2.22 10.62 16.48
CA LYS A 440 -1.04 11.50 16.62
C LYS A 440 0.28 10.71 16.66
N GLN A 441 0.29 9.55 17.29
CA GLN A 441 1.46 8.67 17.41
C GLN A 441 1.94 8.21 16.03
N LEU A 442 1.04 7.78 15.15
CA LEU A 442 1.40 7.35 13.79
C LEU A 442 1.99 8.47 12.96
N ARG A 443 1.57 9.72 13.19
CA ARG A 443 2.22 10.87 12.53
C ARG A 443 3.67 11.06 12.98
N GLY A 444 4.00 10.71 14.23
CA GLY A 444 5.36 10.93 14.77
C GLY A 444 6.43 9.96 14.26
N VAL A 445 6.05 8.84 13.64
CA VAL A 445 7.00 7.80 13.19
C VAL A 445 7.25 7.82 11.67
N VAL A 446 6.34 8.39 10.90
CA VAL A 446 6.39 8.46 9.43
C VAL A 446 7.27 9.61 8.98
N ASP A 447 8.12 9.37 7.98
CA ASP A 447 9.06 10.36 7.43
C ASP A 447 8.55 11.00 6.12
N VAL A 448 7.68 10.28 5.39
CA VAL A 448 7.23 10.65 4.04
C VAL A 448 5.74 10.37 3.83
N TRP A 449 5.02 11.31 3.24
CA TRP A 449 3.57 11.25 3.05
C TRP A 449 3.21 11.18 1.57
N LEU A 450 2.59 10.08 1.14
CA LEU A 450 2.03 9.98 -0.21
C LEU A 450 0.65 10.63 -0.25
N ARG A 451 0.51 11.67 -1.10
CA ARG A 451 -0.72 12.43 -1.30
C ARG A 451 -1.37 12.04 -2.64
N GLU A 452 -2.08 10.91 -2.62
CA GLU A 452 -2.76 10.34 -3.78
C GLU A 452 -3.88 11.23 -4.32
N HIS A 453 -3.89 11.49 -5.64
CA HIS A 453 -4.86 12.36 -6.34
C HIS A 453 -5.07 13.72 -5.66
N TYR A 454 -4.02 14.28 -5.06
CA TYR A 454 -4.12 15.47 -4.22
C TYR A 454 -4.57 16.69 -5.01
N LEU A 455 -3.95 16.93 -6.17
CA LEU A 455 -4.19 18.10 -7.01
C LEU A 455 -4.82 17.69 -8.34
N SER A 456 -5.80 18.46 -8.81
CA SER A 456 -6.40 18.27 -10.12
C SER A 456 -6.69 19.61 -10.80
N PRO A 457 -6.77 19.68 -12.15
CA PRO A 457 -7.01 20.94 -12.86
C PRO A 457 -8.24 21.71 -12.35
N ALA A 458 -9.35 21.01 -12.10
CA ALA A 458 -10.59 21.59 -11.57
C ALA A 458 -10.70 21.52 -10.03
N ILE A 459 -9.58 21.60 -9.29
CA ILE A 459 -9.58 21.53 -7.81
C ILE A 459 -10.43 22.63 -7.16
N GLY A 460 -10.50 23.83 -7.76
CA GLY A 460 -11.22 24.97 -7.20
C GLY A 460 -10.51 25.61 -5.98
N LEU A 461 -10.78 26.89 -5.76
CA LEU A 461 -10.06 27.71 -4.77
C LEU A 461 -10.36 27.31 -3.33
N GLU A 462 -11.60 26.93 -3.03
CA GLU A 462 -11.98 26.51 -1.66
C GLU A 462 -11.22 25.25 -1.23
N ARG A 463 -11.16 24.25 -2.11
CA ARG A 463 -10.44 23.00 -1.81
C ARG A 463 -8.93 23.24 -1.76
N LEU A 464 -8.39 23.99 -2.73
CA LEU A 464 -6.97 24.31 -2.79
C LEU A 464 -6.48 25.03 -1.51
N GLN A 465 -7.25 25.99 -0.98
CA GLN A 465 -6.93 26.70 0.26
C GLN A 465 -7.12 25.84 1.53
N SER A 466 -7.75 24.67 1.44
CA SER A 466 -7.88 23.74 2.59
C SER A 466 -6.66 22.84 2.83
N TYR A 467 -5.68 22.88 1.92
CA TYR A 467 -4.52 21.99 1.85
C TYR A 467 -3.26 22.56 2.52
N TRP A 468 -3.46 23.31 3.61
CA TRP A 468 -2.37 23.91 4.40
C TRP A 468 -1.48 22.85 5.08
N ASP A 469 -1.96 21.62 5.23
CA ASP A 469 -1.31 20.59 6.03
C ASP A 469 -0.02 20.04 5.40
N SER A 470 0.17 20.13 4.08
CA SER A 470 1.48 19.82 3.46
C SER A 470 2.61 20.71 3.99
N TYR A 471 2.30 22.00 4.27
CA TYR A 471 3.25 22.94 4.86
C TYR A 471 3.49 22.70 6.34
N ALA A 472 2.47 22.20 7.05
CA ALA A 472 2.61 21.77 8.43
C ALA A 472 3.49 20.52 8.55
N LEU A 473 3.35 19.55 7.64
CA LEU A 473 4.22 18.37 7.58
C LEU A 473 5.67 18.77 7.28
N ALA A 474 5.88 19.67 6.32
CA ALA A 474 7.23 20.17 6.01
C ALA A 474 7.88 20.87 7.22
N ALA A 475 7.11 21.64 8.01
CA ALA A 475 7.59 22.29 9.23
C ALA A 475 7.97 21.30 10.35
N LEU A 476 7.42 20.09 10.33
CA LEU A 476 7.86 18.99 11.20
C LEU A 476 9.15 18.32 10.72
N GLY A 477 9.60 18.66 9.50
CA GLY A 477 10.75 18.04 8.84
C GLY A 477 10.39 16.90 7.90
N ASP A 478 9.10 16.53 7.82
CA ASP A 478 8.60 15.43 6.99
C ASP A 478 8.62 15.80 5.50
N LYS A 479 8.52 14.77 4.66
CA LYS A 479 8.45 14.92 3.20
C LYS A 479 7.06 14.56 2.68
N SER A 480 6.68 15.06 1.51
CA SER A 480 5.42 14.73 0.86
C SER A 480 5.61 14.45 -0.63
N LEU A 481 5.17 13.30 -1.12
CA LEU A 481 4.93 13.13 -2.55
C LEU A 481 3.55 13.68 -2.87
N ILE A 482 3.49 14.68 -3.74
CA ILE A 482 2.26 15.33 -4.17
C ILE A 482 1.89 14.81 -5.55
N MET A 483 0.79 14.05 -5.62
CA MET A 483 0.28 13.56 -6.90
C MET A 483 -0.66 14.57 -7.52
N THR A 484 -0.39 14.92 -8.78
CA THR A 484 -1.35 15.60 -9.64
C THR A 484 -2.07 14.59 -10.51
N THR A 485 -3.35 14.79 -10.75
CA THR A 485 -4.18 13.90 -11.57
C THR A 485 -4.93 14.66 -12.64
N THR A 486 -5.15 14.03 -13.79
CA THR A 486 -6.01 14.57 -14.86
C THR A 486 -7.51 14.44 -14.59
N ARG A 487 -7.91 13.88 -13.44
CA ARG A 487 -9.31 13.73 -13.04
C ARG A 487 -10.02 15.08 -12.93
N GLY A 488 -11.20 15.21 -13.53
CA GLY A 488 -11.95 16.47 -13.63
C GLY A 488 -11.36 17.47 -14.63
N GLY A 489 -10.28 17.08 -15.32
CA GLY A 489 -9.59 17.85 -16.36
C GLY A 489 -10.30 17.87 -17.71
N LYS A 490 -9.69 18.56 -18.68
CA LYS A 490 -10.13 18.57 -20.09
C LYS A 490 -9.99 17.19 -20.74
N SER A 491 -8.99 16.41 -20.35
CA SER A 491 -8.74 15.08 -20.89
C SER A 491 -9.81 14.07 -20.50
N GLN A 492 -10.50 14.26 -19.37
CA GLN A 492 -11.68 13.45 -19.05
C GLN A 492 -12.87 13.75 -19.99
N GLN A 493 -12.99 14.99 -20.47
CA GLN A 493 -14.06 15.42 -21.39
C GLN A 493 -13.73 15.06 -22.85
N THR A 494 -12.45 15.13 -23.22
CA THR A 494 -11.95 14.88 -24.58
C THR A 494 -10.77 13.90 -24.57
N PRO A 495 -10.98 12.63 -24.18
CA PRO A 495 -9.89 11.69 -23.86
C PRO A 495 -9.01 11.27 -25.03
N LEU A 496 -9.42 11.53 -26.28
CA LEU A 496 -8.61 11.31 -27.48
C LEU A 496 -7.83 12.56 -27.94
N SER A 497 -7.99 13.69 -27.25
CA SER A 497 -7.30 14.94 -27.59
C SER A 497 -5.94 15.00 -26.90
N LYS A 498 -4.86 14.96 -27.67
CA LYS A 498 -3.51 15.17 -27.16
C LYS A 498 -3.39 16.47 -26.36
N GLN A 499 -3.90 17.58 -26.91
CA GLN A 499 -3.85 18.89 -26.26
C GLN A 499 -4.54 18.89 -24.89
N ALA A 500 -5.67 18.20 -24.75
CA ALA A 500 -6.40 18.16 -23.49
C ALA A 500 -5.60 17.47 -22.37
N TRP A 501 -4.86 16.40 -22.71
CA TRP A 501 -3.94 15.74 -21.79
C TRP A 501 -2.74 16.61 -21.43
N GLU A 502 -2.12 17.24 -22.43
CA GLU A 502 -0.99 18.14 -22.23
C GLU A 502 -1.36 19.35 -21.36
N ASP A 503 -2.54 19.95 -21.57
CA ASP A 503 -3.09 21.04 -20.77
C ASP A 503 -3.30 20.64 -19.29
N ASP A 504 -3.87 19.45 -19.07
CA ASP A 504 -4.14 18.96 -17.71
C ASP A 504 -2.83 18.64 -16.96
N ILE A 505 -1.84 18.02 -17.63
CA ILE A 505 -0.52 17.74 -17.06
C ILE A 505 0.22 19.04 -16.77
N TYR A 506 0.18 20.00 -17.70
CA TYR A 506 0.77 21.33 -17.51
C TYR A 506 0.17 22.04 -16.30
N THR A 507 -1.16 22.05 -16.20
CA THR A 507 -1.89 22.66 -15.07
C THR A 507 -1.58 21.92 -13.78
N GLY A 508 -1.47 20.60 -13.82
CA GLY A 508 -1.02 19.78 -12.70
C GLY A 508 0.34 20.25 -12.18
N LEU A 509 1.35 20.38 -13.04
CA LEU A 509 2.68 20.86 -12.65
C LEU A 509 2.64 22.29 -12.06
N ALA A 510 1.88 23.20 -12.66
CA ALA A 510 1.70 24.55 -12.12
C ALA A 510 1.06 24.54 -10.72
N LEU A 511 0.02 23.74 -10.51
CA LEU A 511 -0.58 23.53 -9.19
C LEU A 511 0.42 22.93 -8.20
N TYR A 512 1.21 21.94 -8.62
CA TYR A 512 2.27 21.37 -7.78
C TYR A 512 3.29 22.42 -7.35
N TYR A 513 3.71 23.32 -8.24
CA TYR A 513 4.62 24.41 -7.89
C TYR A 513 4.04 25.39 -6.87
N LEU A 514 2.72 25.48 -6.71
CA LEU A 514 2.17 26.18 -5.55
C LEU A 514 2.60 25.49 -4.24
N PHE A 515 2.63 24.16 -4.20
CA PHE A 515 3.00 23.36 -3.03
C PHE A 515 4.48 23.01 -2.88
N ASN A 516 5.30 23.26 -3.89
CA ASN A 516 6.70 22.85 -3.88
C ASN A 516 7.48 23.47 -2.69
N ILE A 517 8.09 22.65 -1.86
CA ILE A 517 9.03 23.05 -0.81
C ILE A 517 10.31 22.26 -1.09
N PRO A 518 11.41 22.93 -1.49
CA PRO A 518 12.65 22.25 -1.86
C PRO A 518 13.13 21.26 -0.79
N ASN A 519 13.55 20.07 -1.19
CA ASN A 519 13.96 18.95 -0.34
C ASN A 519 12.86 18.34 0.54
N LYS A 520 11.61 18.78 0.39
CA LYS A 520 10.46 18.34 1.20
C LYS A 520 9.30 17.84 0.37
N THR A 521 9.17 18.25 -0.88
CA THR A 521 8.08 17.78 -1.74
C THR A 521 8.58 17.13 -3.02
N TYR A 522 7.87 16.09 -3.47
CA TYR A 522 8.18 15.38 -4.71
C TYR A 522 6.98 15.42 -5.65
N TYR A 523 7.22 15.74 -6.91
CA TYR A 523 6.18 15.74 -7.93
C TYR A 523 5.95 14.37 -8.53
N HIS A 524 4.68 13.99 -8.67
CA HIS A 524 4.26 12.84 -9.47
C HIS A 524 2.99 13.16 -10.27
N SER A 525 3.03 12.93 -11.59
CA SER A 525 1.89 13.11 -12.48
C SER A 525 1.23 11.77 -12.78
N TRP A 526 -0.10 11.70 -12.66
CA TRP A 526 -0.87 10.50 -12.91
C TRP A 526 -2.16 10.76 -13.69
N ASN A 527 -2.72 9.71 -14.30
CA ASN A 527 -4.01 9.79 -14.97
C ASN A 527 -5.19 9.76 -13.97
N GLN A 528 -6.41 9.61 -14.48
CA GLN A 528 -7.65 9.55 -13.70
C GLN A 528 -7.95 8.19 -13.04
N THR A 529 -7.07 7.19 -13.14
CA THR A 529 -7.30 5.81 -12.68
C THR A 529 -6.49 5.46 -11.44
N PHE A 530 -6.95 4.45 -10.71
CA PHE A 530 -6.25 3.87 -9.55
C PHE A 530 -5.36 2.66 -9.93
N VAL A 531 -5.02 2.49 -11.22
CA VAL A 531 -4.24 1.33 -11.71
C VAL A 531 -2.82 1.75 -12.07
N TYR A 532 -1.96 1.73 -11.06
CA TYR A 532 -0.55 2.10 -11.13
C TYR A 532 0.32 1.14 -11.96
N GLY A 533 1.53 1.61 -12.26
CA GLY A 533 2.57 0.84 -12.93
C GLY A 533 3.01 1.42 -14.27
N SER A 534 4.00 0.75 -14.83
CA SER A 534 4.79 1.14 -16.00
C SER A 534 4.35 0.43 -17.28
N SER A 535 3.15 -0.16 -17.28
CA SER A 535 2.55 -0.77 -18.46
C SER A 535 2.31 0.27 -19.56
N ASN A 536 1.97 -0.19 -20.77
CA ASN A 536 1.62 0.73 -21.84
C ASN A 536 0.29 1.45 -21.58
N THR A 537 0.15 2.65 -22.13
CA THR A 537 -1.08 3.42 -22.21
C THR A 537 -2.09 2.74 -23.13
N HIS A 538 -3.36 3.08 -22.94
CA HIS A 538 -4.46 2.53 -23.73
C HIS A 538 -5.44 3.64 -24.15
N ALA A 539 -5.83 3.62 -25.42
CA ALA A 539 -6.87 4.44 -26.02
C ALA A 539 -7.87 3.57 -26.77
N ASP A 540 -9.16 3.73 -26.46
CA ASP A 540 -10.26 3.05 -27.15
C ASP A 540 -11.31 4.09 -27.60
N PRO A 541 -11.39 4.40 -28.90
CA PRO A 541 -12.41 5.29 -29.44
C PRO A 541 -13.85 4.83 -29.23
N LYS A 542 -14.07 3.54 -28.93
CA LYS A 542 -15.39 2.98 -28.63
C LYS A 542 -15.70 2.93 -27.14
N GLN A 543 -14.68 3.07 -26.27
CA GLN A 543 -14.82 3.00 -24.82
C GLN A 543 -14.03 4.14 -24.18
N LEU A 544 -14.47 5.38 -24.41
CA LEU A 544 -13.79 6.60 -23.97
C LEU A 544 -13.52 6.64 -22.45
N ASN A 545 -14.35 5.98 -21.64
CA ASN A 545 -14.15 5.87 -20.19
C ASN A 545 -13.00 4.92 -19.78
N LYS A 546 -12.50 4.08 -20.69
CA LYS A 546 -11.32 3.23 -20.48
C LYS A 546 -10.04 3.81 -21.10
N THR A 547 -10.18 4.87 -21.87
CA THR A 547 -9.04 5.62 -22.43
C THR A 547 -8.30 6.32 -21.29
N ILE A 548 -7.03 5.94 -21.11
CA ILE A 548 -6.13 6.51 -20.10
C ILE A 548 -5.05 7.39 -20.73
N TRP A 549 -5.02 7.51 -22.05
CA TRP A 549 -4.15 8.41 -22.80
C TRP A 549 -4.71 8.63 -24.20
N TYR A 550 -4.30 9.69 -24.91
CA TYR A 550 -4.81 9.96 -26.26
C TYR A 550 -4.41 8.90 -27.31
N ARG A 551 -3.36 8.10 -27.04
CA ARG A 551 -2.94 6.99 -27.89
C ARG A 551 -2.49 5.76 -27.08
N THR A 552 -2.56 4.59 -27.71
CA THR A 552 -2.11 3.31 -27.12
C THR A 552 -0.60 3.13 -27.34
N GLY A 553 0.09 2.53 -26.37
CA GLY A 553 1.41 1.91 -26.59
C GLY A 553 2.62 2.65 -26.03
N GLU A 554 2.44 3.76 -25.32
CA GLU A 554 3.53 4.45 -24.61
C GLU A 554 3.63 3.95 -23.17
N PRO A 555 4.81 3.83 -22.56
CA PRO A 555 4.91 3.61 -21.12
C PRO A 555 4.20 4.72 -20.35
N LYS A 556 3.34 4.36 -19.38
CA LYS A 556 2.56 5.34 -18.59
C LYS A 556 3.41 6.42 -17.93
N ASN A 557 4.47 6.03 -17.22
CA ASN A 557 5.34 6.99 -16.51
C ASN A 557 6.04 7.96 -17.45
N TRP A 558 6.42 7.50 -18.66
CA TRP A 558 6.93 8.35 -19.72
C TRP A 558 5.86 9.33 -20.24
N ALA A 559 4.66 8.82 -20.52
CA ALA A 559 3.57 9.62 -21.07
C ALA A 559 3.11 10.75 -20.13
N TYR A 560 3.11 10.50 -18.81
CA TYR A 560 2.54 11.44 -17.84
C TYR A 560 3.56 12.39 -17.21
N GLN A 561 4.86 12.08 -17.23
CA GLN A 561 5.87 13.00 -16.69
C GLN A 561 6.28 14.03 -17.73
N PRO A 562 6.03 15.34 -17.49
CA PRO A 562 6.39 16.40 -18.40
C PRO A 562 7.87 16.77 -18.26
N HIS A 563 8.78 15.83 -18.54
CA HIS A 563 10.23 15.98 -18.31
C HIS A 563 10.82 17.23 -18.98
N LYS A 564 10.33 17.63 -20.16
CA LYS A 564 10.79 18.86 -20.83
C LYS A 564 10.39 20.14 -20.08
N LEU A 565 9.19 20.18 -19.47
CA LEU A 565 8.78 21.29 -18.60
C LEU A 565 9.63 21.32 -17.33
N LEU A 566 9.83 20.15 -16.72
CA LEU A 566 10.59 20.02 -15.48
C LEU A 566 12.06 20.45 -15.65
N SER A 567 12.63 20.27 -16.85
CA SER A 567 13.99 20.73 -17.18
C SER A 567 14.14 22.25 -17.25
N VAL A 568 13.06 23.03 -17.27
CA VAL A 568 13.14 24.50 -17.26
C VAL A 568 13.31 24.98 -15.83
N ASP A 569 14.50 25.53 -15.53
CA ASP A 569 14.80 26.09 -14.22
C ASP A 569 13.98 27.37 -13.96
N ILE A 570 12.99 27.32 -13.08
CA ILE A 570 12.30 28.51 -12.55
C ILE A 570 12.86 28.96 -11.20
N GLY A 571 13.87 28.25 -10.67
CA GLY A 571 14.52 28.51 -9.40
C GLY A 571 13.78 27.91 -8.19
N THR A 572 13.87 28.58 -7.04
CA THR A 572 13.22 28.17 -5.79
C THR A 572 12.14 29.17 -5.37
N PRO A 573 11.12 28.75 -4.60
CA PRO A 573 10.10 29.67 -4.08
C PRO A 573 10.71 30.81 -3.26
N THR A 574 10.05 31.97 -3.31
CA THR A 574 10.46 33.21 -2.62
C THR A 574 9.27 33.87 -1.92
N THR A 575 9.53 34.95 -1.20
CA THR A 575 8.49 35.72 -0.49
C THR A 575 7.52 36.41 -1.45
N ILE A 576 6.35 36.76 -0.94
CA ILE A 576 5.34 37.54 -1.67
C ILE A 576 5.96 38.89 -2.12
N PRO A 577 5.81 39.30 -3.39
CA PRO A 577 6.28 40.61 -3.84
C PRO A 577 5.49 41.76 -3.19
N ASN A 578 6.14 42.91 -3.00
CA ASN A 578 5.50 44.09 -2.41
C ASN A 578 4.23 44.50 -3.17
N GLY A 579 3.17 44.81 -2.42
CA GLY A 579 1.91 45.31 -2.97
C GLY A 579 0.87 44.23 -3.30
N PHE A 580 1.19 42.95 -3.09
CA PHE A 580 0.23 41.85 -3.23
C PHE A 580 -0.25 41.35 -1.88
N GLU A 581 -1.50 40.89 -1.84
CA GLU A 581 -2.12 40.34 -0.65
C GLU A 581 -1.93 38.82 -0.62
N ALA A 582 -1.55 38.31 0.55
CA ALA A 582 -1.45 36.87 0.80
C ALA A 582 -2.82 36.18 0.67
N VAL A 583 -2.81 34.96 0.14
CA VAL A 583 -3.98 34.08 0.14
C VAL A 583 -4.28 33.66 1.59
N GLN A 584 -5.55 33.41 1.92
CA GLN A 584 -5.93 32.91 3.24
C GLN A 584 -6.08 31.39 3.22
N TRP A 585 -5.58 30.72 4.25
CA TRP A 585 -5.88 29.30 4.45
C TRP A 585 -7.32 29.10 4.91
N LEU A 586 -7.95 28.05 4.42
CA LEU A 586 -9.21 27.55 4.96
C LEU A 586 -8.92 26.41 5.93
N SER A 587 -9.32 26.60 7.18
CA SER A 587 -9.15 25.60 8.22
C SER A 587 -10.30 25.61 9.21
N LYS A 588 -10.56 24.44 9.82
CA LYS A 588 -11.50 24.29 10.92
C LYS A 588 -10.93 24.72 12.28
N ILE A 589 -9.63 24.94 12.38
CA ILE A 589 -8.93 25.17 13.66
C ILE A 589 -8.34 26.57 13.82
N GLY A 590 -8.45 27.44 12.82
CA GLY A 590 -7.99 28.81 12.90
C GLY A 590 -8.01 29.55 11.56
N LYS A 591 -7.54 30.80 11.59
CA LYS A 591 -7.23 31.60 10.39
C LYS A 591 -5.73 31.83 10.33
N ALA A 592 -5.17 31.77 9.13
CA ALA A 592 -3.79 32.12 8.84
C ALA A 592 -3.69 32.49 7.36
N ALA A 593 -2.80 33.43 7.05
CA ALA A 593 -2.38 33.74 5.70
C ALA A 593 -1.32 32.73 5.22
N THR A 594 -1.12 32.66 3.91
CA THR A 594 -0.13 31.76 3.28
C THR A 594 1.33 32.15 3.55
N ASP A 595 1.60 33.35 4.08
CA ASP A 595 2.90 33.82 4.55
C ASP A 595 3.06 33.77 6.08
N ASP A 596 2.03 33.32 6.81
CA ASP A 596 2.14 33.04 8.24
C ASP A 596 2.94 31.74 8.49
N THR A 597 3.65 31.72 9.62
CA THR A 597 4.42 30.55 10.07
C THR A 597 3.64 29.66 11.04
N LYS A 598 2.39 30.00 11.33
CA LYS A 598 1.53 29.25 12.27
C LYS A 598 0.06 29.30 11.88
N LEU A 599 -0.65 28.21 12.20
CA LEU A 599 -2.11 28.13 12.21
C LEU A 599 -2.54 27.58 13.58
N GLY A 600 -3.05 28.47 14.45
CA GLY A 600 -3.20 28.14 15.87
C GLY A 600 -1.84 27.77 16.48
N ASP A 601 -1.75 26.57 17.07
CA ASP A 601 -0.52 26.05 17.68
C ASP A 601 0.36 25.23 16.72
N ILE A 602 -0.02 25.14 15.44
CA ILE A 602 0.67 24.31 14.45
C ILE A 602 1.64 25.17 13.65
N SER A 603 2.92 24.81 13.63
CA SER A 603 3.93 25.43 12.79
C SER A 603 3.69 25.12 11.30
N LEU A 604 3.93 26.11 10.44
CA LEU A 604 3.84 26.02 8.98
C LEU A 604 5.14 26.51 8.34
N GLU A 605 5.56 25.84 7.26
CA GLU A 605 6.42 26.47 6.26
C GLU A 605 5.60 27.50 5.47
N THR A 606 6.17 28.68 5.18
CA THR A 606 5.43 29.71 4.44
C THR A 606 5.21 29.29 2.99
N ALA A 607 3.96 29.29 2.54
CA ALA A 607 3.61 29.03 1.14
C ALA A 607 3.89 30.23 0.24
N ASN A 608 3.74 31.45 0.76
CA ASN A 608 3.94 32.72 0.03
C ASN A 608 3.08 32.82 -1.24
N TRP A 609 1.86 32.28 -1.19
CA TRP A 609 0.88 32.47 -2.26
C TRP A 609 0.23 33.83 -2.13
N PHE A 610 -0.04 34.48 -3.26
CA PHE A 610 -0.69 35.79 -3.26
C PHE A 610 -1.70 35.91 -4.38
N TRP A 611 -2.64 36.84 -4.23
CA TRP A 611 -3.62 37.16 -5.26
C TRP A 611 -3.02 38.08 -6.32
N LEU A 612 -2.89 37.57 -7.56
CA LEU A 612 -2.56 38.41 -8.72
C LEU A 612 -3.82 39.07 -9.31
N TYR A 613 -4.96 38.39 -9.16
CA TYR A 613 -6.30 38.87 -9.51
C TYR A 613 -7.35 38.17 -8.63
N ARG A 614 -8.41 38.86 -8.23
CA ARG A 614 -9.60 38.23 -7.63
C ARG A 614 -10.85 39.10 -7.75
N THR A 615 -12.01 38.46 -7.78
CA THR A 615 -13.33 39.10 -7.71
C THR A 615 -13.92 38.99 -6.31
N GLY A 616 -14.62 40.02 -5.82
CA GLY A 616 -15.28 39.97 -4.50
C GLY A 616 -14.31 40.10 -3.32
N TRP A 617 -13.72 41.29 -3.16
CA TRP A 617 -12.66 41.62 -2.19
C TRP A 617 -12.93 41.29 -0.71
N PHE A 618 -14.16 40.97 -0.33
CA PHE A 618 -14.54 40.71 1.07
C PHE A 618 -14.61 39.22 1.43
N ASP A 619 -14.57 38.32 0.44
CA ASP A 619 -14.61 36.88 0.69
C ASP A 619 -13.19 36.31 0.75
N ASP A 620 -12.88 35.55 1.81
CA ASP A 620 -11.63 34.78 1.94
C ASP A 620 -11.43 33.82 0.74
N VAL A 621 -12.53 33.41 0.08
CA VAL A 621 -12.51 32.64 -1.18
C VAL A 621 -13.32 33.36 -2.26
N PRO A 622 -12.66 33.93 -3.28
CA PRO A 622 -13.33 34.67 -4.35
C PRO A 622 -14.07 33.71 -5.30
N LYS A 623 -15.04 34.24 -6.06
CA LYS A 623 -15.77 33.46 -7.08
C LYS A 623 -14.89 33.04 -8.25
N ASP A 624 -13.98 33.92 -8.64
CA ASP A 624 -12.94 33.77 -9.66
C ASP A 624 -11.69 34.50 -9.17
N GLY A 625 -10.54 33.84 -9.22
CA GLY A 625 -9.27 34.39 -8.78
C GLY A 625 -8.07 33.70 -9.41
N VAL A 626 -6.96 34.44 -9.48
CA VAL A 626 -5.65 33.98 -9.93
C VAL A 626 -4.69 34.02 -8.75
N ILE A 627 -4.37 32.84 -8.25
CA ILE A 627 -3.32 32.65 -7.24
C ILE A 627 -1.97 32.64 -7.96
N ALA A 628 -0.97 33.26 -7.36
CA ALA A 628 0.39 33.28 -7.84
C ALA A 628 1.38 32.90 -6.74
N ARG A 629 2.53 32.35 -7.15
CA ARG A 629 3.69 32.10 -6.28
C ARG A 629 4.98 32.50 -7.00
N GLN A 630 5.77 33.33 -6.34
CA GLN A 630 7.01 33.86 -6.89
C GLN A 630 8.16 32.87 -6.68
N TYR A 631 8.94 32.65 -7.73
CA TYR A 631 10.21 31.94 -7.69
C TYR A 631 11.38 32.88 -8.01
N THR A 632 12.60 32.50 -7.64
CA THR A 632 13.82 33.30 -7.90
C THR A 632 14.02 33.60 -9.39
N GLN A 633 13.66 32.67 -10.27
CA GLN A 633 13.81 32.80 -11.73
C GLN A 633 12.48 32.64 -12.48
N GLY A 634 11.34 32.72 -11.80
CA GLY A 634 10.05 32.46 -12.43
C GLY A 634 8.85 32.89 -11.60
N LEU A 635 7.67 32.66 -12.16
CA LEU A 635 6.37 32.95 -11.54
C LEU A 635 5.39 31.87 -11.96
N VAL A 636 4.62 31.34 -11.01
CA VAL A 636 3.61 30.32 -11.30
C VAL A 636 2.24 30.84 -10.93
N LEU A 637 1.26 30.60 -11.79
CA LEU A 637 -0.12 31.07 -11.65
C LEU A 637 -1.10 29.90 -11.74
N TYR A 638 -2.26 30.05 -11.10
CA TYR A 638 -3.43 29.20 -11.32
C TYR A 638 -4.71 30.02 -11.20
N ARG A 639 -5.57 29.95 -12.23
CA ARG A 639 -6.92 30.53 -12.19
C ARG A 639 -7.94 29.49 -11.79
N GLY A 640 -8.69 29.76 -10.72
CA GLY A 640 -9.73 28.85 -10.22
C GLY A 640 -11.04 29.56 -9.96
N SER A 641 -12.14 28.81 -10.04
CA SER A 641 -13.41 29.22 -9.46
C SER A 641 -13.48 28.82 -7.99
N LYS A 642 -14.41 29.40 -7.22
CA LYS A 642 -14.62 29.04 -5.81
C LYS A 642 -14.78 27.53 -5.61
N TYR A 643 -15.65 26.91 -6.40
CA TYR A 643 -16.03 25.50 -6.25
C TYR A 643 -15.23 24.60 -7.19
N ARG A 644 -14.97 23.37 -6.75
CA ARG A 644 -14.32 22.32 -7.56
C ARG A 644 -15.24 21.82 -8.68
N ASN A 645 -14.65 21.28 -9.75
CA ASN A 645 -15.34 20.56 -10.83
C ASN A 645 -16.51 21.32 -11.48
N HIS A 646 -16.48 22.66 -11.46
CA HIS A 646 -17.47 23.49 -12.14
C HIS A 646 -17.18 23.52 -13.65
N ALA A 647 -17.77 22.61 -14.42
CA ALA A 647 -17.40 22.32 -15.81
C ALA A 647 -17.48 23.54 -16.73
N GLU A 648 -18.48 24.41 -16.52
CA GLU A 648 -18.70 25.64 -17.26
C GLU A 648 -17.52 26.61 -17.13
N PHE A 649 -16.75 26.51 -16.04
CA PHE A 649 -15.60 27.36 -15.82
C PHE A 649 -14.46 27.11 -16.83
N TYR A 650 -14.40 25.98 -17.52
CA TYR A 650 -13.44 25.78 -18.61
C TYR A 650 -13.73 26.65 -19.84
N GLN A 651 -14.95 27.19 -19.95
CA GLN A 651 -15.43 27.94 -21.11
C GLN A 651 -15.57 29.44 -20.85
N VAL A 652 -15.14 29.92 -19.66
CA VAL A 652 -15.16 31.36 -19.37
C VAL A 652 -14.08 32.08 -20.17
N ASP A 653 -14.34 33.35 -20.49
CA ASP A 653 -13.39 34.17 -21.21
C ASP A 653 -12.04 34.24 -20.47
N PRO A 654 -10.90 34.18 -21.19
CA PRO A 654 -9.58 34.39 -20.61
C PRO A 654 -9.52 35.77 -19.94
N ILE A 655 -8.83 35.85 -18.80
CA ILE A 655 -8.52 37.14 -18.17
C ILE A 655 -7.07 37.50 -18.46
N ARG A 656 -6.85 38.77 -18.80
CA ARG A 656 -5.52 39.32 -19.00
C ARG A 656 -4.98 39.86 -17.68
N VAL A 657 -3.94 39.22 -17.14
CA VAL A 657 -3.37 39.57 -15.84
C VAL A 657 -2.00 40.24 -16.04
N PRO A 658 -1.78 41.45 -15.49
CA PRO A 658 -0.48 42.11 -15.55
C PRO A 658 0.54 41.39 -14.66
N LEU A 659 1.79 41.38 -15.09
CA LEU A 659 2.92 40.77 -14.39
C LEU A 659 3.81 41.84 -13.77
N SER A 660 4.43 41.53 -12.63
CA SER A 660 5.36 42.42 -11.91
C SER A 660 6.71 42.63 -12.61
N GLY A 661 6.93 42.00 -13.76
CA GLY A 661 8.19 42.00 -14.49
C GLY A 661 8.04 41.45 -15.90
N LEU A 662 9.18 41.26 -16.57
CA LEU A 662 9.24 40.67 -17.90
C LEU A 662 9.46 39.15 -17.78
N TYR A 663 8.58 38.38 -18.39
CA TYR A 663 8.57 36.92 -18.31
C TYR A 663 8.34 36.28 -19.68
N GLN A 664 8.66 35.00 -19.81
CA GLN A 664 8.32 34.15 -20.96
C GLN A 664 7.47 32.98 -20.48
N LYS A 665 6.34 32.71 -21.15
CA LYS A 665 5.54 31.50 -20.87
C LYS A 665 6.36 30.28 -21.26
N VAL A 666 6.44 29.31 -20.36
CA VAL A 666 7.01 27.99 -20.67
C VAL A 666 5.92 27.19 -21.38
N ASN A 667 6.18 26.70 -22.58
CA ASN A 667 5.28 25.85 -23.35
C ASN A 667 5.44 24.39 -22.94
N TYR A 668 4.44 23.52 -23.21
CA TYR A 668 4.46 22.11 -22.82
C TYR A 668 5.72 21.33 -23.23
N ASP A 669 6.32 21.69 -24.36
CA ASP A 669 7.55 21.07 -24.87
C ASP A 669 8.84 21.62 -24.24
N GLY A 670 8.74 22.51 -23.24
CA GLY A 670 9.85 23.17 -22.58
C GLY A 670 10.37 24.43 -23.28
N SER A 671 9.84 24.79 -24.46
CA SER A 671 10.24 26.02 -25.14
C SER A 671 9.73 27.27 -24.43
N LEU A 672 10.42 28.40 -24.62
CA LEU A 672 10.03 29.69 -24.06
C LEU A 672 9.31 30.53 -25.12
N GLY A 673 8.15 31.07 -24.78
CA GLY A 673 7.43 32.04 -25.61
C GLY A 673 8.09 33.42 -25.63
N GLU A 674 7.44 34.37 -26.30
CA GLU A 674 7.92 35.76 -26.38
C GLU A 674 7.90 36.45 -25.00
N PRO A 675 8.88 37.34 -24.72
CA PRO A 675 8.88 38.18 -23.53
C PRO A 675 7.59 39.02 -23.42
N THR A 676 6.92 38.96 -22.28
CA THR A 676 5.67 39.66 -22.00
C THR A 676 5.60 40.20 -20.57
N GLN A 677 4.79 41.24 -20.39
CA GLN A 677 4.44 41.83 -19.08
C GLN A 677 2.99 41.54 -18.69
N TYR A 678 2.29 40.69 -19.44
CA TYR A 678 0.95 40.23 -19.15
C TYR A 678 0.76 38.79 -19.65
N VAL A 679 -0.19 38.07 -19.09
CA VAL A 679 -0.59 36.75 -19.61
C VAL A 679 -2.09 36.60 -19.60
N GLU A 680 -2.62 35.90 -20.59
CA GLU A 680 -4.03 35.49 -20.62
C GLU A 680 -4.15 34.13 -19.93
N VAL A 681 -5.11 34.03 -19.00
CA VAL A 681 -5.32 32.82 -18.20
C VAL A 681 -6.77 32.37 -18.35
N ASN A 682 -6.97 31.18 -18.92
CA ASN A 682 -8.25 30.52 -19.07
C ASN A 682 -8.75 29.98 -17.71
N GLY A 683 -10.04 29.66 -17.61
CA GLY A 683 -10.57 29.03 -16.40
C GLY A 683 -9.96 27.64 -16.17
N TYR A 684 -9.52 27.38 -14.94
CA TYR A 684 -8.74 26.20 -14.54
C TYR A 684 -7.42 26.01 -15.30
N GLU A 685 -6.83 27.10 -15.81
CA GLU A 685 -5.47 27.05 -16.38
C GLU A 685 -4.42 27.35 -15.31
N GLY A 686 -3.40 26.50 -15.26
CA GLY A 686 -2.13 26.82 -14.64
C GLY A 686 -1.17 27.46 -15.65
N VAL A 687 -0.31 28.37 -15.22
CA VAL A 687 0.70 29.03 -16.06
C VAL A 687 2.06 29.00 -15.36
N ILE A 688 3.10 28.56 -16.08
CA ILE A 688 4.49 28.57 -15.63
C ILE A 688 5.25 29.61 -16.45
N LEU A 689 5.89 30.55 -15.77
CA LEU A 689 6.61 31.67 -16.39
C LEU A 689 8.09 31.64 -15.96
N LYS A 690 8.99 31.76 -16.93
CA LYS A 690 10.43 32.00 -16.71
C LYS A 690 10.70 33.51 -16.75
N LYS A 691 11.44 34.02 -15.78
CA LYS A 691 11.84 35.43 -15.74
C LYS A 691 12.88 35.71 -16.82
N VAL A 692 12.74 36.84 -17.53
CA VAL A 692 13.76 37.28 -18.47
C VAL A 692 14.90 37.90 -17.69
N GLU A 693 16.10 37.33 -17.80
CA GLU A 693 17.29 37.94 -17.22
C GLU A 693 17.56 39.27 -17.93
N LYS A 694 17.66 40.35 -17.15
CA LYS A 694 18.21 41.60 -17.69
C LYS A 694 19.68 41.33 -17.98
N GLY A 695 20.03 41.08 -19.24
CA GLY A 695 21.40 41.20 -19.67
C GLY A 695 21.91 42.57 -19.23
N LEU A 696 22.97 42.58 -18.42
CA LEU A 696 23.81 43.76 -18.25
C LEU A 696 24.25 44.16 -19.66
N ARG A 697 23.59 45.17 -20.22
CA ARG A 697 24.07 45.84 -21.43
C ARG A 697 25.23 46.74 -21.07
#